data_AF-A0A9N9WVJ2-F1
#
_entry.id   AF-A0A9N9WVJ2-F1
#
_cell.length_a   1.000
_cell.length_b   1.000
_cell.length_c   1.000
_cell.angle_alpha   90.00
_cell.angle_beta   90.00
_cell.angle_gamma   90.00
#
_symmetry.space_group_name_H-M   'P 1'
#
loop_
_entity.id
_entity.type
_entity.pdbx_description
1 polymer ?
#
loop_
_entity_poly.entity_id
_entity_poly.type
_entity_poly.pdbx_seq_one_letter_code
_entity_poly.pdbx_strand_id
1 'polypeptide(L)'
;MALMVTNSLSCEERFFEDIIKQLKDQNVNLYRPQTKKAKKGKIFSLEVVEIMLRRRMYTTNYWKFIKDVHNSFKFIQKYFSKRTVLHRLALECQVQFNGLMDEFMNNRGYCCGTWHTRKSRQIQCSGDSKCYVKIKTEYFRLNSYTFCQKCFKKLPNTDILLNENITANKADFETCFHNEEESEDFISCTKCKKLFHERCVLHINQSEIPFYCQRCRIGEPELKIINISSEQIAKTECDTYIENFLRQHKIPNCDNIVVRLVSNVPTTFTINPVIAKYQDKNYGHEISYNNCVIFVFLKLSDGTEICFFGIYFQLYGNSNCPVPNKNSVYLSYIDSVKLCNMKDRTKTYQFILLGLFKYLKMKNFRRIFIWSCPPKRDVDYIFHEKPSDMKIPTMTRLGDWYKKLMKLAVDEHIAESFSGIKSYSESQNWEDINNIPYFESDLWPKRLENAITTAEKLLKKTPENIDVMDKILSLMKFQINGFDQQYFVLNLQTTSLRTINPSFPKNVICKWLSSRNNLVDMFFEHNLEYSNERLAKFSTSILLYRIIIDLRICIHCCKFTCSGLSTSLMCTNCSQRYRIGKMERSVWKLEINEVFIEDSNSFFKVSVPITPLLENQEQNLNVTKPSLKKKLIDRNDDFDCIVPSKKKKYGNRSASSEMFQKQFTPMETRSKKIDYKTRKQVKKNVVKKIKKFFI
;
A
#
# COMPACT_ATOMS: atom_id res chain seq x y z
N MET A 1 -4.06 58.63 -29.14
CA MET A 1 -5.04 58.73 -28.03
C MET A 1 -6.23 57.79 -28.26
N ALA A 2 -5.99 56.48 -28.26
CA ALA A 2 -7.06 55.46 -28.29
C ALA A 2 -6.68 54.25 -27.41
N LEU A 3 -6.04 54.53 -26.27
CA LEU A 3 -5.60 53.56 -25.27
C LEU A 3 -5.80 54.13 -23.85
N MET A 4 -6.86 54.91 -23.65
CA MET A 4 -7.37 55.21 -22.32
C MET A 4 -8.56 54.28 -22.03
N VAL A 5 -8.27 52.98 -22.01
CA VAL A 5 -9.13 52.05 -21.26
C VAL A 5 -8.83 52.34 -19.79
N THR A 6 -9.88 52.61 -19.02
CA THR A 6 -9.84 52.90 -17.59
C THR A 6 -8.85 51.99 -16.86
N ASN A 7 -7.78 52.61 -16.36
CA ASN A 7 -6.53 51.97 -15.94
C ASN A 7 -6.56 51.50 -14.48
N SER A 8 -7.74 51.15 -13.95
CA SER A 8 -7.86 50.66 -12.58
C SER A 8 -7.81 49.14 -12.58
N LEU A 9 -6.76 48.59 -11.97
CA LEU A 9 -6.67 47.16 -11.65
C LEU A 9 -7.91 46.74 -10.83
N SER A 10 -8.41 45.53 -11.08
CA SER A 10 -9.46 44.96 -10.24
C SER A 10 -8.97 44.84 -8.79
N CYS A 11 -9.90 44.65 -7.84
CA CYS A 11 -9.52 44.43 -6.44
C CYS A 11 -8.60 43.21 -6.29
N GLU A 12 -8.86 42.15 -7.08
CA GLU A 12 -8.04 40.94 -7.14
C GLU A 12 -6.66 41.18 -7.73
N GLU A 13 -6.58 41.95 -8.82
CA GLU A 13 -5.30 42.23 -9.46
C GLU A 13 -4.39 43.06 -8.54
N ARG A 14 -4.95 44.02 -7.80
CA ARG A 14 -4.22 44.78 -6.77
C ARG A 14 -3.71 43.86 -5.66
N PHE A 15 -4.55 42.96 -5.18
CA PHE A 15 -4.15 41.97 -4.16
C PHE A 15 -2.97 41.10 -4.64
N PHE A 16 -3.00 40.62 -5.89
CA PHE A 16 -1.88 39.84 -6.45
C PHE A 16 -0.62 40.69 -6.64
N GLU A 17 -0.76 41.95 -7.04
CA GLU A 17 0.37 42.87 -7.20
C GLU A 17 1.04 43.14 -5.85
N ASP A 18 0.25 43.39 -4.80
CA ASP A 18 0.74 43.60 -3.44
C ASP A 18 1.52 42.38 -2.92
N ILE A 19 1.03 41.16 -3.19
CA ILE A 19 1.76 39.93 -2.85
C ILE A 19 3.12 39.87 -3.56
N ILE A 20 3.15 40.12 -4.88
CA ILE A 20 4.40 40.06 -5.66
C ILE A 20 5.37 41.14 -5.20
N LYS A 21 4.88 42.33 -4.88
CA LYS A 21 5.68 43.43 -4.32
C LYS A 21 6.27 43.05 -2.96
N GLN A 22 5.48 42.51 -2.04
CA GLN A 22 5.96 42.00 -0.76
C GLN A 22 7.07 40.95 -0.94
N LEU A 23 6.87 39.97 -1.83
CA LEU A 23 7.87 38.94 -2.13
C LEU A 23 9.16 39.52 -2.74
N LYS A 24 9.05 40.58 -3.55
CA LYS A 24 10.20 41.30 -4.13
C LYS A 24 10.99 42.04 -3.06
N ASP A 25 10.29 42.71 -2.14
CA ASP A 25 10.90 43.49 -1.05
C ASP A 25 11.63 42.58 -0.06
N GLN A 26 11.21 41.31 0.09
CA GLN A 26 11.94 40.31 0.90
C GLN A 26 13.33 39.99 0.30
N ASN A 27 13.44 39.78 -1.02
CA ASN A 27 14.74 39.54 -1.66
C ASN A 27 14.71 39.66 -3.20
N VAL A 28 15.61 40.47 -3.76
CA VAL A 28 15.75 40.62 -5.22
C VAL A 28 16.11 39.31 -5.93
N ASN A 29 16.90 38.41 -5.31
CA ASN A 29 17.24 37.12 -5.92
C ASN A 29 16.13 36.07 -5.81
N LEU A 30 15.15 36.26 -4.92
CA LEU A 30 13.92 35.48 -4.91
C LEU A 30 13.03 35.90 -6.09
N TYR A 31 12.97 37.21 -6.33
CA TYR A 31 12.20 37.81 -7.42
C TYR A 31 12.79 37.50 -8.80
N ARG A 32 14.12 37.63 -8.94
CA ARG A 32 14.87 37.41 -10.18
C ARG A 32 16.12 36.56 -9.93
N PRO A 33 15.98 35.22 -9.86
CA PRO A 33 17.10 34.35 -9.55
C PRO A 33 18.15 34.34 -10.67
N GLN A 34 19.37 34.79 -10.37
CA GLN A 34 20.49 34.77 -11.30
C GLN A 34 21.20 33.41 -11.26
N THR A 35 21.15 32.63 -12.35
CA THR A 35 21.93 31.37 -12.42
C THR A 35 22.60 31.16 -13.78
N LYS A 36 23.87 30.71 -13.75
CA LYS A 36 24.61 30.29 -14.97
C LYS A 36 24.00 29.05 -15.64
N LYS A 37 23.26 28.22 -14.88
CA LYS A 37 22.60 26.98 -15.34
C LYS A 37 21.21 27.20 -15.98
N ALA A 38 20.61 28.38 -15.83
CA ALA A 38 19.32 28.73 -16.43
C ALA A 38 19.36 28.96 -17.95
N LYS A 39 20.55 29.11 -18.55
CA LYS A 39 20.72 29.43 -19.98
C LYS A 39 20.18 28.37 -20.97
N LYS A 40 19.63 27.25 -20.51
CA LYS A 40 19.07 26.18 -21.37
C LYS A 40 17.62 25.78 -21.06
N GLY A 41 16.88 26.51 -20.21
CA GLY A 41 15.48 26.17 -19.87
C GLY A 41 14.60 27.39 -19.61
N LYS A 42 13.26 27.20 -19.60
CA LYS A 42 12.31 28.24 -19.17
C LYS A 42 12.62 28.63 -17.73
N ILE A 43 12.97 29.89 -17.51
CA ILE A 43 13.16 30.46 -16.17
C ILE A 43 11.79 30.71 -15.58
N PHE A 44 11.51 30.14 -14.41
CA PHE A 44 10.37 30.52 -13.58
C PHE A 44 10.85 31.53 -12.56
N SER A 45 10.35 32.76 -12.66
CA SER A 45 10.67 33.87 -11.76
C SER A 45 9.43 34.70 -11.46
N LEU A 46 9.43 35.37 -10.30
CA LEU A 46 8.34 36.27 -9.93
C LEU A 46 8.27 37.49 -10.86
N GLU A 47 9.38 37.90 -11.47
CA GLU A 47 9.39 38.91 -12.54
C GLU A 47 8.52 38.51 -13.74
N VAL A 48 8.59 37.24 -14.18
CA VAL A 48 7.74 36.74 -15.26
C VAL A 48 6.27 36.72 -14.84
N VAL A 49 5.99 36.34 -13.58
CA VAL A 49 4.63 36.39 -13.02
C VAL A 49 4.10 37.83 -13.01
N GLU A 50 4.90 38.81 -12.58
CA GLU A 50 4.51 40.23 -12.56
C GLU A 50 4.18 40.73 -13.98
N ILE A 51 4.98 40.37 -14.98
CA ILE A 51 4.70 40.72 -16.38
C ILE A 51 3.37 40.11 -16.85
N MET A 52 3.11 38.84 -16.51
CA MET A 52 1.84 38.18 -16.85
C MET A 52 0.64 38.80 -16.12
N LEU A 53 0.83 39.25 -14.87
CA LEU A 53 -0.19 39.94 -14.09
C LEU A 53 -0.55 41.29 -14.74
N ARG A 54 0.44 42.09 -15.12
CA ARG A 54 0.22 43.36 -15.86
C ARG A 54 -0.47 43.17 -17.21
N ARG A 55 -0.32 41.99 -17.82
CA ARG A 55 -1.02 41.57 -19.04
C ARG A 55 -2.42 40.98 -18.78
N ARG A 56 -2.92 41.07 -17.55
CA ARG A 56 -4.24 40.57 -17.10
C ARG A 56 -4.47 39.07 -17.38
N MET A 57 -3.40 38.27 -17.35
CA MET A 57 -3.46 36.83 -17.68
C MET A 57 -4.01 35.94 -16.55
N TYR A 58 -4.36 36.53 -15.39
CA TYR A 58 -4.75 35.80 -14.18
C TYR A 58 -6.19 36.07 -13.70
N THR A 59 -6.86 37.08 -14.26
CA THR A 59 -8.17 37.57 -13.81
C THR A 59 -9.28 36.52 -13.84
N THR A 60 -9.21 35.58 -14.79
CA THR A 60 -10.19 34.51 -14.98
C THR A 60 -9.74 33.16 -14.43
N ASN A 61 -8.49 33.06 -13.96
CA ASN A 61 -7.92 31.79 -13.51
C ASN A 61 -6.90 32.00 -12.37
N TYR A 62 -7.40 32.05 -11.15
CA TYR A 62 -6.58 32.19 -9.93
C TYR A 62 -5.60 31.03 -9.75
N TRP A 63 -5.99 29.81 -10.13
CA TRP A 63 -5.11 28.64 -10.08
C TRP A 63 -3.86 28.80 -10.93
N LYS A 64 -3.95 29.51 -12.07
CA LYS A 64 -2.81 29.82 -12.91
C LYS A 64 -1.80 30.74 -12.19
N PHE A 65 -2.28 31.78 -11.51
CA PHE A 65 -1.42 32.66 -10.71
C PHE A 65 -0.71 31.88 -9.60
N ILE A 66 -1.47 31.12 -8.82
CA ILE A 66 -0.93 30.28 -7.74
C ILE A 66 0.13 29.30 -8.27
N LYS A 67 -0.15 28.64 -9.39
CA LYS A 67 0.78 27.70 -10.04
C LYS A 67 2.07 28.39 -10.50
N ASP A 68 1.98 29.55 -11.14
CA ASP A 68 3.16 30.24 -11.68
C ASP A 68 4.06 30.78 -10.55
N VAL A 69 3.48 31.27 -9.45
CA VAL A 69 4.23 31.63 -8.22
C VAL A 69 4.85 30.39 -7.56
N HIS A 70 4.09 29.30 -7.41
CA HIS A 70 4.59 28.03 -6.87
C HIS A 70 5.80 27.50 -7.66
N ASN A 71 5.73 27.55 -9.00
CA ASN A 71 6.83 27.12 -9.87
C ASN A 71 8.09 27.97 -9.69
N SER A 72 7.93 29.26 -9.39
CA SER A 72 9.07 30.16 -9.09
C SER A 72 9.78 29.72 -7.80
N PHE A 73 9.04 29.37 -6.75
CA PHE A 73 9.63 28.80 -5.52
C PHE A 73 10.28 27.44 -5.76
N LYS A 74 9.60 26.52 -6.47
CA LYS A 74 10.14 25.19 -6.80
C LYS A 74 11.40 25.27 -7.66
N PHE A 75 11.49 26.24 -8.57
CA PHE A 75 12.70 26.49 -9.35
C PHE A 75 13.89 26.80 -8.42
N ILE A 76 13.70 27.68 -7.44
CA ILE A 76 14.75 28.01 -6.48
C ILE A 76 15.12 26.79 -5.63
N GLN A 77 14.13 26.06 -5.13
CA GLN A 77 14.36 24.86 -4.32
C GLN A 77 15.13 23.76 -5.07
N LYS A 78 14.92 23.66 -6.40
CA LYS A 78 15.58 22.69 -7.27
C LYS A 78 17.02 23.05 -7.62
N TYR A 79 17.28 24.32 -7.93
CA TYR A 79 18.57 24.74 -8.49
C TYR A 79 19.54 25.32 -7.45
N PHE A 80 19.06 25.70 -6.27
CA PHE A 80 19.88 26.25 -5.19
C PHE A 80 19.99 25.27 -4.02
N SER A 81 21.18 25.19 -3.41
CA SER A 81 21.45 24.27 -2.30
C SER A 81 20.61 24.61 -1.06
N LYS A 82 20.14 23.57 -0.36
CA LYS A 82 19.39 23.68 0.91
C LYS A 82 20.11 24.48 2.00
N ARG A 83 21.44 24.64 1.89
CA ARG A 83 22.26 25.42 2.84
C ARG A 83 22.23 26.93 2.56
N THR A 84 21.73 27.37 1.41
CA THR A 84 21.73 28.78 1.03
C THR A 84 20.62 29.55 1.76
N VAL A 85 20.86 30.83 2.04
CA VAL A 85 19.84 31.74 2.58
C VAL A 85 18.65 31.83 1.63
N LEU A 86 18.91 31.95 0.33
CA LEU A 86 17.86 32.02 -0.70
C LEU A 86 16.93 30.79 -0.68
N HIS A 87 17.47 29.58 -0.52
CA HIS A 87 16.64 28.37 -0.44
C HIS A 87 15.76 28.37 0.80
N ARG A 88 16.28 28.75 1.97
CA ARG A 88 15.50 28.84 3.21
C ARG A 88 14.41 29.91 3.11
N LEU A 89 14.76 31.09 2.61
CA LEU A 89 13.81 32.18 2.39
C LEU A 89 12.70 31.79 1.41
N ALA A 90 13.03 31.08 0.33
CA ALA A 90 12.02 30.59 -0.61
C ALA A 90 11.01 29.62 0.03
N LEU A 91 11.43 28.81 1.02
CA LEU A 91 10.50 27.95 1.77
C LEU A 91 9.60 28.78 2.69
N GLU A 92 10.18 29.75 3.41
CA GLU A 92 9.43 30.64 4.32
C GLU A 92 8.40 31.49 3.56
N CYS A 93 8.82 32.16 2.47
CA CYS A 93 7.93 32.93 1.61
C CYS A 93 6.85 32.07 0.95
N GLN A 94 7.16 30.81 0.59
CA GLN A 94 6.15 29.90 0.05
C GLN A 94 5.07 29.58 1.08
N VAL A 95 5.44 29.35 2.35
CA VAL A 95 4.47 29.10 3.43
C VAL A 95 3.58 30.32 3.64
N GLN A 96 4.15 31.53 3.69
CA GLN A 96 3.41 32.78 3.82
C GLN A 96 2.45 33.00 2.63
N PHE A 97 2.94 32.83 1.41
CA PHE A 97 2.16 32.94 0.18
C PHE A 97 0.97 31.97 0.18
N ASN A 98 1.20 30.70 0.53
CA ASN A 98 0.15 29.69 0.61
C ASN A 98 -0.93 30.08 1.62
N GLY A 99 -0.56 30.60 2.79
CA GLY A 99 -1.53 31.07 3.80
C GLY A 99 -2.41 32.21 3.30
N LEU A 100 -1.82 33.23 2.67
CA LEU A 100 -2.56 34.35 2.07
C LEU A 100 -3.51 33.88 0.96
N MET A 101 -3.04 32.97 0.10
CA MET A 101 -3.86 32.44 -0.99
C MET A 101 -4.96 31.51 -0.49
N ASP A 102 -4.71 30.71 0.55
CA ASP A 102 -5.72 29.89 1.21
C ASP A 102 -6.88 30.76 1.72
N GLU A 103 -6.59 31.84 2.43
CA GLU A 103 -7.60 32.80 2.90
C GLU A 103 -8.39 33.42 1.73
N PHE A 104 -7.68 33.96 0.73
CA PHE A 104 -8.28 34.59 -0.45
C PHE A 104 -9.23 33.63 -1.20
N MET A 105 -8.80 32.38 -1.40
CA MET A 105 -9.53 31.36 -2.15
C MET A 105 -10.70 30.79 -1.34
N ASN A 106 -10.53 30.58 -0.03
CA ASN A 106 -11.60 30.10 0.87
C ASN A 106 -12.74 31.12 0.95
N ASN A 107 -12.43 32.41 1.05
CA ASN A 107 -13.42 33.50 1.00
C ASN A 107 -14.21 33.53 -0.32
N ARG A 108 -13.69 32.92 -1.37
CA ARG A 108 -14.36 32.75 -2.68
C ARG A 108 -14.93 31.35 -2.92
N GLY A 109 -14.85 30.47 -1.92
CA GLY A 109 -15.53 29.18 -1.91
C GLY A 109 -14.79 28.08 -2.64
N TYR A 110 -13.48 28.22 -2.80
CA TYR A 110 -12.60 27.12 -3.17
C TYR A 110 -12.23 26.30 -1.93
N CYS A 111 -11.57 25.15 -2.11
CA CYS A 111 -11.14 24.30 -1.00
C CYS A 111 -9.89 24.82 -0.26
N CYS A 112 -8.99 25.47 -1.00
CA CYS A 112 -7.75 26.09 -0.53
C CYS A 112 -7.18 26.93 -1.69
N GLY A 113 -6.07 27.62 -1.45
CA GLY A 113 -5.27 28.38 -2.42
C GLY A 113 -3.82 27.91 -2.53
N THR A 114 -3.49 26.78 -1.92
CA THR A 114 -2.17 26.15 -2.03
C THR A 114 -2.09 25.24 -3.27
N TRP A 115 -1.05 25.40 -4.08
CA TRP A 115 -0.77 24.46 -5.18
C TRP A 115 -0.07 23.20 -4.65
N HIS A 116 -0.81 22.08 -4.59
CA HIS A 116 -0.29 20.81 -4.10
C HIS A 116 0.35 19.97 -5.21
N THR A 117 1.48 19.34 -4.89
CA THR A 117 2.14 18.36 -5.75
C THR A 117 2.23 17.00 -5.04
N ARG A 118 2.29 15.94 -5.83
CA ARG A 118 2.48 14.56 -5.37
C ARG A 118 3.64 13.91 -6.12
N LYS A 119 4.19 12.83 -5.58
CA LYS A 119 5.15 11.99 -6.31
C LYS A 119 4.49 11.43 -7.57
N SER A 120 5.20 11.51 -8.69
CA SER A 120 4.70 10.93 -9.94
C SER A 120 4.63 9.40 -9.83
N ARG A 121 3.53 8.83 -10.33
CA ARG A 121 3.33 7.37 -10.37
C ARG A 121 4.36 6.72 -11.28
N GLN A 122 4.69 5.45 -11.02
CA GLN A 122 5.39 4.65 -12.01
C GLN A 122 4.51 4.52 -13.25
N ILE A 123 5.08 4.82 -14.41
CA ILE A 123 4.38 4.73 -15.70
C ILE A 123 4.81 3.43 -16.37
N GLN A 124 3.91 2.46 -16.45
CA GLN A 124 4.18 1.20 -17.17
C GLN A 124 4.31 1.48 -18.67
N CYS A 125 5.30 0.85 -19.30
CA CYS A 125 5.55 0.94 -20.72
C CYS A 125 4.71 -0.13 -21.46
N SER A 126 4.01 0.26 -22.52
CA SER A 126 3.26 -0.62 -23.41
C SER A 126 4.14 -1.56 -24.24
N GLY A 127 5.46 -1.33 -24.29
CA GLY A 127 6.38 -2.17 -25.06
C GLY A 127 6.82 -3.46 -24.35
N ASP A 128 6.69 -3.54 -23.03
CA ASP A 128 7.05 -4.73 -22.23
C ASP A 128 6.35 -4.63 -20.87
N SER A 129 5.70 -5.71 -20.43
CA SER A 129 4.93 -5.74 -19.19
C SER A 129 5.77 -5.47 -17.92
N LYS A 130 7.09 -5.70 -17.97
CA LYS A 130 8.03 -5.42 -16.86
C LYS A 130 8.79 -4.11 -17.04
N CYS A 131 8.52 -3.34 -18.08
CA CYS A 131 9.20 -2.08 -18.36
C CYS A 131 8.41 -0.88 -17.82
N TYR A 132 9.14 0.06 -17.21
CA TYR A 132 8.59 1.31 -16.69
C TYR A 132 9.38 2.51 -17.25
N VAL A 133 8.69 3.63 -17.47
CA VAL A 133 9.32 4.89 -17.85
C VAL A 133 10.13 5.40 -16.66
N LYS A 134 11.38 5.81 -16.92
CA LYS A 134 12.27 6.33 -15.88
C LYS A 134 11.92 7.79 -15.56
N ILE A 135 11.89 8.14 -14.28
CA ILE A 135 11.76 9.55 -13.83
C ILE A 135 12.89 10.40 -14.45
N LYS A 136 12.58 11.65 -14.79
CA LYS A 136 13.45 12.62 -15.48
C LYS A 136 13.87 12.18 -16.89
N THR A 137 13.01 11.45 -17.59
CA THR A 137 13.22 11.08 -19.00
C THR A 137 12.00 11.38 -19.86
N GLU A 138 12.24 11.54 -21.15
CA GLU A 138 11.19 11.67 -22.16
C GLU A 138 10.53 10.32 -22.44
N TYR A 139 9.24 10.38 -22.75
CA TYR A 139 8.46 9.23 -23.19
C TYR A 139 7.41 9.67 -24.22
N PHE A 140 6.82 8.70 -24.89
CA PHE A 140 5.91 8.92 -26.00
C PHE A 140 4.54 8.36 -25.65
N ARG A 141 3.49 9.16 -25.81
CA ARG A 141 2.13 8.79 -25.43
C ARG A 141 1.15 8.99 -26.57
N LEU A 142 0.26 8.01 -26.75
CA LEU A 142 -0.93 8.13 -27.58
C LEU A 142 -2.10 7.48 -26.83
N ASN A 143 -3.10 8.27 -26.43
CA ASN A 143 -4.23 7.82 -25.60
C ASN A 143 -3.77 7.11 -24.30
N SER A 144 -4.08 5.82 -24.16
CA SER A 144 -3.65 4.97 -23.04
C SER A 144 -2.30 4.28 -23.26
N TYR A 145 -1.73 4.36 -24.46
CA TYR A 145 -0.46 3.71 -24.81
C TYR A 145 0.71 4.62 -24.46
N THR A 146 1.69 4.07 -23.75
CA THR A 146 2.86 4.81 -23.30
C THR A 146 4.12 4.01 -23.59
N PHE A 147 5.09 4.61 -24.28
CA PHE A 147 6.36 3.97 -24.58
C PHE A 147 7.52 4.77 -24.00
N CYS A 148 8.40 4.10 -23.25
CA CYS A 148 9.68 4.69 -22.89
C CYS A 148 10.54 4.91 -24.14
N GLN A 149 11.54 5.78 -24.07
CA GLN A 149 12.40 6.08 -25.21
C GLN A 149 13.04 4.83 -25.85
N LYS A 150 13.40 3.82 -25.05
CA LYS A 150 13.98 2.57 -25.56
C LYS A 150 12.96 1.73 -26.33
N CYS A 151 11.75 1.56 -25.80
CA CYS A 151 10.71 0.77 -26.44
C CYS A 151 10.13 1.49 -27.65
N PHE A 152 9.96 2.81 -27.59
CA PHE A 152 9.47 3.60 -28.72
C PHE A 152 10.39 3.51 -29.94
N LYS A 153 11.72 3.50 -29.73
CA LYS A 153 12.71 3.30 -30.80
C LYS A 153 12.57 1.94 -31.49
N LYS A 154 12.13 0.91 -30.76
CA LYS A 154 11.93 -0.45 -31.30
C LYS A 154 10.65 -0.60 -32.11
N LEU A 155 9.69 0.32 -31.97
CA LEU A 155 8.48 0.29 -32.79
C LEU A 155 8.85 0.49 -34.26
N PRO A 156 8.11 -0.10 -35.20
CA PRO A 156 8.31 0.16 -36.63
C PRO A 156 8.12 1.65 -36.95
N ASN A 157 8.76 2.12 -38.02
CA ASN A 157 8.56 3.48 -38.53
C ASN A 157 7.31 3.58 -39.44
N THR A 158 6.74 2.43 -39.78
CA THR A 158 5.44 2.27 -40.45
C THR A 158 4.32 2.20 -39.40
N ASP A 159 3.12 1.86 -39.86
CA ASP A 159 1.94 1.63 -39.04
C ASP A 159 2.21 0.70 -37.85
N ILE A 160 1.94 1.23 -36.65
CA ILE A 160 2.05 0.54 -35.36
C ILE A 160 0.65 0.07 -34.99
N LEU A 161 0.46 -1.25 -34.93
CA LEU A 161 -0.77 -1.85 -34.42
C LEU A 161 -0.75 -1.84 -32.89
N LEU A 162 -1.59 -1.01 -32.27
CA LEU A 162 -1.69 -0.85 -30.81
C LEU A 162 -2.77 -1.75 -30.19
N ASN A 163 -3.84 -2.02 -30.94
CA ASN A 163 -4.82 -3.07 -30.71
C ASN A 163 -5.57 -3.36 -32.04
N GLU A 164 -6.57 -4.25 -32.01
CA GLU A 164 -7.37 -4.64 -33.18
C GLU A 164 -8.02 -3.46 -33.95
N ASN A 165 -8.20 -2.30 -33.31
CA ASN A 165 -8.93 -1.16 -33.86
C ASN A 165 -8.10 0.14 -33.95
N ILE A 166 -6.85 0.14 -33.47
CA ILE A 166 -6.03 1.35 -33.38
C ILE A 166 -4.68 1.09 -34.04
N THR A 167 -4.49 1.75 -35.18
CA THR A 167 -3.24 1.84 -35.91
C THR A 167 -2.72 3.27 -35.80
N ALA A 168 -1.43 3.44 -35.52
CA ALA A 168 -0.83 4.77 -35.36
C ALA A 168 0.59 4.81 -35.94
N ASN A 169 1.04 5.98 -36.36
CA ASN A 169 2.44 6.24 -36.70
C ASN A 169 3.18 6.82 -35.49
N LYS A 170 4.52 6.76 -35.49
CA LYS A 170 5.35 7.43 -34.48
C LYS A 170 5.08 8.94 -34.39
N ALA A 171 4.73 9.57 -35.51
CA ALA A 171 4.40 11.01 -35.56
C ALA A 171 3.15 11.37 -34.75
N ASP A 172 2.24 10.42 -34.52
CA ASP A 172 1.00 10.64 -33.78
C ASP A 172 1.22 10.69 -32.26
N PHE A 173 2.39 10.27 -31.78
CA PHE A 173 2.68 10.23 -30.36
C PHE A 173 3.16 11.59 -29.84
N GLU A 174 2.53 12.03 -28.76
CA GLU A 174 2.97 13.21 -28.02
C GLU A 174 4.25 12.91 -27.23
N THR A 175 5.25 13.78 -27.39
CA THR A 175 6.46 13.73 -26.56
C THR A 175 6.16 14.32 -25.19
N CYS A 176 6.25 13.48 -24.17
CA CYS A 176 5.98 13.81 -22.78
C CYS A 176 7.28 13.71 -21.95
N PHE A 177 7.29 14.30 -20.74
CA PHE A 177 8.41 14.20 -19.81
C PHE A 177 7.96 13.68 -18.45
N HIS A 178 8.58 12.60 -17.98
CA HIS A 178 8.23 12.01 -16.69
C HIS A 178 8.89 12.80 -15.56
N ASN A 179 8.13 13.72 -14.97
CA ASN A 179 8.58 14.49 -13.82
C ASN A 179 8.71 13.62 -12.56
N GLU A 180 9.43 14.12 -11.57
CA GLU A 180 9.55 13.50 -10.25
C GLU A 180 8.30 13.78 -9.38
N GLU A 181 7.73 14.96 -9.58
CA GLU A 181 6.48 15.39 -8.95
C GLU A 181 5.50 15.87 -10.03
N GLU A 182 4.22 15.68 -9.78
CA GLU A 182 3.12 16.16 -10.61
C GLU A 182 2.09 16.91 -9.76
N SER A 183 1.24 17.71 -10.41
CA SER A 183 0.10 18.36 -9.75
C SER A 183 -0.81 17.31 -9.15
N GLU A 184 -1.38 17.60 -7.98
CA GLU A 184 -2.57 16.86 -7.56
C GLU A 184 -3.73 17.09 -8.53
N ASP A 185 -4.65 16.11 -8.56
CA ASP A 185 -5.81 16.13 -9.45
C ASP A 185 -6.88 17.11 -8.94
N PHE A 186 -7.61 17.69 -9.89
CA PHE A 186 -8.70 18.61 -9.65
C PHE A 186 -10.03 18.02 -10.12
N ILE A 187 -11.08 18.29 -9.37
CA ILE A 187 -12.47 18.00 -9.74
C ILE A 187 -13.23 19.32 -9.95
N SER A 188 -14.04 19.38 -11.01
CA SER A 188 -14.91 20.52 -11.29
C SER A 188 -16.26 20.33 -10.60
N CYS A 189 -16.73 21.36 -9.90
CA CYS A 189 -18.08 21.35 -9.36
C CYS A 189 -19.10 21.36 -10.50
N THR A 190 -20.04 20.41 -10.48
CA THR A 190 -21.06 20.26 -11.52
C THR A 190 -21.89 21.54 -11.73
N LYS A 191 -22.18 22.29 -10.66
CA LYS A 191 -23.00 23.53 -10.68
C LYS A 191 -22.17 24.77 -11.02
N CYS A 192 -21.23 25.17 -10.16
CA CYS A 192 -20.48 26.44 -10.35
C CYS A 192 -19.23 26.33 -11.24
N LYS A 193 -18.87 25.12 -11.72
CA LYS A 193 -17.71 24.82 -12.57
C LYS A 193 -16.32 25.15 -12.00
N LYS A 194 -16.24 25.72 -10.79
CA LYS A 194 -14.97 25.93 -10.07
C LYS A 194 -14.23 24.61 -9.86
N LEU A 195 -12.90 24.67 -9.93
CA LEU A 195 -12.00 23.54 -9.73
C LEU A 195 -11.55 23.45 -8.27
N PHE A 196 -11.59 22.24 -7.71
CA PHE A 196 -11.21 21.91 -6.34
C PHE A 196 -10.19 20.78 -6.36
N HIS A 197 -9.23 20.76 -5.44
CA HIS A 197 -8.38 19.58 -5.29
C HIS A 197 -9.23 18.39 -4.82
N GLU A 198 -9.17 17.26 -5.53
CA GLU A 198 -9.91 16.04 -5.18
C GLU A 198 -9.69 15.63 -3.73
N ARG A 199 -8.42 15.70 -3.30
CA ARG A 199 -8.00 15.34 -1.93
C ARG A 199 -8.48 16.31 -0.87
N CYS A 200 -8.67 17.59 -1.19
CA CYS A 200 -9.20 18.55 -0.21
C CYS A 200 -10.68 18.31 0.05
N VAL A 201 -11.44 17.93 -0.98
CA VAL A 201 -12.89 17.74 -0.90
C VAL A 201 -13.30 16.28 -0.72
N LEU A 202 -12.32 15.39 -0.52
CA LEU A 202 -12.48 13.94 -0.32
C LEU A 202 -13.31 13.26 -1.43
N HIS A 203 -13.20 13.75 -2.67
CA HIS A 203 -13.97 13.22 -3.78
C HIS A 203 -13.31 11.98 -4.38
N ILE A 204 -14.09 10.91 -4.55
CA ILE A 204 -13.63 9.64 -5.10
C ILE A 204 -14.14 9.50 -6.54
N ASN A 205 -13.28 9.76 -7.52
CA ASN A 205 -13.64 9.70 -8.93
C ASN A 205 -14.21 8.34 -9.38
N GLN A 206 -13.77 7.24 -8.74
CA GLN A 206 -14.23 5.88 -9.06
C GLN A 206 -15.71 5.66 -8.75
N SER A 207 -16.32 6.52 -7.92
CA SER A 207 -17.72 6.41 -7.54
C SER A 207 -18.69 6.85 -8.64
N GLU A 208 -18.21 7.52 -9.71
CA GLU A 208 -19.03 8.16 -10.76
C GLU A 208 -20.09 9.15 -10.23
N ILE A 209 -20.02 9.52 -8.96
CA ILE A 209 -20.95 10.46 -8.34
C ILE A 209 -20.57 11.89 -8.75
N PRO A 210 -21.52 12.73 -9.18
CA PRO A 210 -21.23 14.12 -9.50
C PRO A 210 -20.78 14.91 -8.26
N PHE A 211 -19.74 15.73 -8.42
CA PHE A 211 -19.23 16.56 -7.34
C PHE A 211 -19.94 17.91 -7.26
N TYR A 212 -20.45 18.25 -6.07
CA TYR A 212 -21.00 19.56 -5.74
C TYR A 212 -20.22 20.16 -4.57
N CYS A 213 -19.73 21.39 -4.73
CA CYS A 213 -18.98 22.07 -3.67
C CYS A 213 -19.90 22.51 -2.53
N GLN A 214 -19.33 22.73 -1.34
CA GLN A 214 -20.09 23.10 -0.15
C GLN A 214 -21.02 24.28 -0.37
N ARG A 215 -20.57 25.35 -1.04
CA ARG A 215 -21.41 26.53 -1.33
C ARG A 215 -22.60 26.21 -2.21
N CYS A 216 -22.42 25.35 -3.20
CA CYS A 216 -23.51 24.96 -4.10
C CYS A 216 -24.52 24.01 -3.46
N ARG A 217 -24.20 23.40 -2.32
CA ARG A 217 -25.09 22.54 -1.54
C ARG A 217 -25.95 23.31 -0.52
N ILE A 218 -25.56 24.52 -0.15
CA ILE A 218 -26.31 25.34 0.81
C ILE A 218 -27.70 25.62 0.21
N GLY A 219 -28.76 25.23 0.92
CA GLY A 219 -30.14 25.41 0.48
C GLY A 219 -30.66 24.36 -0.51
N GLU A 220 -29.86 23.37 -0.88
CA GLU A 220 -30.19 22.34 -1.89
C GLU A 220 -30.19 20.95 -1.26
N PRO A 221 -31.29 20.53 -0.59
CA PRO A 221 -31.35 19.30 0.20
C PRO A 221 -31.20 18.02 -0.63
N GLU A 222 -31.42 18.08 -1.94
CA GLU A 222 -31.21 16.99 -2.90
C GLU A 222 -29.73 16.76 -3.21
N LEU A 223 -28.86 17.76 -3.01
CA LEU A 223 -27.40 17.65 -3.21
C LEU A 223 -26.68 17.10 -1.97
N LYS A 224 -27.22 16.02 -1.40
CA LYS A 224 -26.67 15.42 -0.17
C LYS A 224 -25.22 15.02 -0.32
N ILE A 225 -24.45 15.26 0.74
CA ILE A 225 -23.10 14.74 0.86
C ILE A 225 -23.22 13.23 1.08
N ILE A 226 -22.70 12.46 0.13
CA ILE A 226 -22.51 11.03 0.32
C ILE A 226 -21.25 10.88 1.17
N ASN A 227 -21.43 10.76 2.49
CA ASN A 227 -20.33 10.60 3.42
C ASN A 227 -19.97 9.11 3.53
N ILE A 228 -18.71 8.80 3.26
CA ILE A 228 -18.17 7.45 3.41
C ILE A 228 -17.66 7.33 4.83
N SER A 229 -18.22 6.41 5.60
CA SER A 229 -17.89 6.23 7.01
C SER A 229 -17.67 4.76 7.36
N SER A 230 -16.75 4.51 8.29
CA SER A 230 -16.56 3.21 8.93
C SER A 230 -17.82 2.67 9.61
N GLU A 231 -18.80 3.52 9.91
CA GLU A 231 -20.09 3.10 10.46
C GLU A 231 -21.03 2.44 9.46
N GLN A 232 -20.78 2.60 8.14
CA GLN A 232 -21.50 1.84 7.12
C GLN A 232 -21.12 0.35 7.15
N ILE A 233 -19.95 0.03 7.70
CA ILE A 233 -19.51 -1.36 7.89
C ILE A 233 -20.23 -1.92 9.13
N ALA A 234 -20.96 -3.02 8.94
CA ALA A 234 -21.69 -3.69 9.99
C ALA A 234 -20.77 -4.07 11.17
N LYS A 235 -21.20 -3.78 12.39
CA LYS A 235 -20.44 -4.14 13.60
C LYS A 235 -20.42 -5.64 13.81
N THR A 236 -19.28 -6.16 14.23
CA THR A 236 -19.17 -7.53 14.74
C THR A 236 -19.21 -7.55 16.27
N GLU A 237 -19.37 -8.75 16.85
CA GLU A 237 -19.24 -8.96 18.30
C GLU A 237 -17.84 -8.53 18.79
N CYS A 238 -16.79 -8.82 18.02
CA CYS A 238 -15.41 -8.43 18.33
C CYS A 238 -15.26 -6.91 18.42
N ASP A 239 -15.78 -6.18 17.44
CA ASP A 239 -15.69 -4.72 17.36
C ASP A 239 -16.40 -4.06 18.52
N THR A 240 -17.64 -4.52 18.75
CA THR A 240 -18.50 -4.04 19.83
C THR A 240 -17.85 -4.29 21.19
N TYR A 241 -17.23 -5.46 21.36
CA TYR A 241 -16.51 -5.79 22.59
C TYR A 241 -15.32 -4.84 22.82
N ILE A 242 -14.48 -4.61 21.81
CA ILE A 242 -13.31 -3.73 21.93
C ILE A 242 -13.77 -2.29 22.21
N GLU A 243 -14.73 -1.75 21.47
CA GLU A 243 -15.26 -0.40 21.70
C GLU A 243 -15.80 -0.23 23.13
N ASN A 244 -16.57 -1.21 23.63
CA ASN A 244 -17.08 -1.19 25.00
C ASN A 244 -15.96 -1.31 26.04
N PHE A 245 -14.93 -2.13 25.78
CA PHE A 245 -13.76 -2.26 26.63
C PHE A 245 -13.02 -0.92 26.77
N LEU A 246 -12.89 -0.14 25.70
CA LEU A 246 -12.30 1.21 25.75
C LEU A 246 -13.11 2.17 26.64
N ARG A 247 -14.46 2.14 26.53
CA ARG A 247 -15.35 2.95 27.37
C ARG A 247 -15.24 2.58 28.84
N GLN A 248 -15.25 1.28 29.16
CA GLN A 248 -15.12 0.78 30.53
C GLN A 248 -13.82 1.24 31.21
N HIS A 249 -12.71 1.27 30.46
CA HIS A 249 -11.41 1.72 30.96
C HIS A 249 -11.19 3.24 30.80
N LYS A 250 -12.24 3.99 30.47
CA LYS A 250 -12.25 5.47 30.37
C LYS A 250 -11.12 5.99 29.49
N ILE A 251 -10.90 5.34 28.33
CA ILE A 251 -9.88 5.78 27.38
C ILE A 251 -10.27 7.14 26.80
N PRO A 252 -9.38 8.15 26.81
CA PRO A 252 -9.68 9.47 26.28
C PRO A 252 -10.18 9.40 24.83
N ASN A 253 -11.21 10.19 24.52
CA ASN A 253 -11.82 10.28 23.19
C ASN A 253 -12.35 8.95 22.63
N CYS A 254 -12.61 7.92 23.46
CA CYS A 254 -13.06 6.62 22.98
C CYS A 254 -14.40 6.66 22.20
N ASP A 255 -15.25 7.65 22.46
CA ASP A 255 -16.50 7.83 21.70
C ASP A 255 -16.27 8.26 20.24
N ASN A 256 -15.09 8.81 19.95
CA ASN A 256 -14.66 9.15 18.59
C ASN A 256 -13.87 8.01 17.93
N ILE A 257 -13.63 6.90 18.63
CA ILE A 257 -12.90 5.75 18.12
C ILE A 257 -13.90 4.70 17.61
N VAL A 258 -13.72 4.31 16.35
CA VAL A 258 -14.52 3.27 15.71
C VAL A 258 -13.61 2.10 15.37
N VAL A 259 -13.94 0.90 15.84
CA VAL A 259 -13.15 -0.33 15.59
C VAL A 259 -13.93 -1.20 14.61
N ARG A 260 -13.30 -1.68 13.53
CA ARG A 260 -13.96 -2.60 12.58
C ARG A 260 -13.05 -3.76 12.22
N LEU A 261 -13.54 -4.97 12.45
CA LEU A 261 -13.07 -6.22 11.86
C LEU A 261 -13.55 -6.23 10.42
N VAL A 262 -12.65 -5.86 9.51
CA VAL A 262 -12.95 -5.67 8.09
C VAL A 262 -12.69 -6.91 7.28
N SER A 263 -11.97 -7.90 7.83
CA SER A 263 -11.71 -9.17 7.16
C SER A 263 -11.51 -10.28 8.19
N ASN A 264 -12.10 -11.44 7.92
CA ASN A 264 -11.85 -12.73 8.54
C ASN A 264 -11.99 -13.82 7.46
N VAL A 265 -10.87 -14.18 6.82
CA VAL A 265 -10.85 -15.07 5.66
C VAL A 265 -10.23 -16.41 6.07
N PRO A 266 -10.93 -17.55 5.92
CA PRO A 266 -10.31 -18.87 6.02
C PRO A 266 -9.18 -19.00 4.99
N THR A 267 -8.03 -19.50 5.41
CA THR A 267 -6.82 -19.62 4.58
C THR A 267 -6.09 -20.90 4.93
N THR A 268 -5.40 -21.46 3.95
CA THR A 268 -4.50 -22.59 4.11
C THR A 268 -3.15 -22.25 3.48
N PHE A 269 -2.08 -22.82 4.02
CA PHE A 269 -0.77 -22.80 3.38
C PHE A 269 -0.08 -24.15 3.53
N THR A 270 0.75 -24.47 2.55
CA THR A 270 1.56 -25.68 2.55
C THR A 270 2.88 -25.43 3.26
N ILE A 271 3.28 -26.37 4.10
CA ILE A 271 4.57 -26.35 4.78
C ILE A 271 5.70 -26.47 3.75
N ASN A 272 6.79 -25.74 3.96
CA ASN A 272 7.92 -25.77 3.04
C ASN A 272 8.45 -27.21 2.88
N PRO A 273 8.66 -27.72 1.65
CA PRO A 273 9.13 -29.07 1.40
C PRO A 273 10.42 -29.45 2.13
N VAL A 274 11.31 -28.48 2.40
CA VAL A 274 12.54 -28.71 3.17
C VAL A 274 12.23 -29.14 4.60
N ILE A 275 11.20 -28.55 5.20
CA ILE A 275 10.76 -28.82 6.58
C ILE A 275 9.90 -30.08 6.61
N ALA A 276 9.00 -30.23 5.64
CA ALA A 276 8.08 -31.36 5.54
C ALA A 276 8.79 -32.74 5.53
N LYS A 277 10.03 -32.82 5.02
CA LYS A 277 10.85 -34.05 5.04
C LYS A 277 11.13 -34.60 6.44
N TYR A 278 11.15 -33.71 7.43
CA TYR A 278 11.50 -34.02 8.82
C TYR A 278 10.28 -33.96 9.74
N GLN A 279 9.09 -33.69 9.18
CA GLN A 279 7.85 -33.77 9.94
C GLN A 279 7.37 -35.21 10.04
N ASP A 280 6.70 -35.52 11.15
CA ASP A 280 6.03 -36.81 11.28
C ASP A 280 4.95 -36.93 10.19
N LYS A 281 4.91 -38.08 9.52
CA LYS A 281 4.00 -38.39 8.40
C LYS A 281 2.52 -38.29 8.80
N ASN A 282 2.23 -38.34 10.10
CA ASN A 282 0.89 -38.14 10.64
C ASN A 282 0.42 -36.68 10.61
N TYR A 283 1.34 -35.71 10.45
CA TYR A 283 0.98 -34.30 10.29
C TYR A 283 0.73 -34.00 8.81
N GLY A 284 -0.49 -33.57 8.50
CA GLY A 284 -0.80 -33.05 7.16
C GLY A 284 0.15 -31.91 6.78
N HIS A 285 0.52 -31.83 5.50
CA HIS A 285 1.42 -30.80 4.99
C HIS A 285 0.75 -29.42 4.82
N GLU A 286 -0.53 -29.30 5.17
CA GLU A 286 -1.30 -28.07 5.08
C GLU A 286 -1.78 -27.64 6.46
N ILE A 287 -1.61 -26.34 6.76
CA ILE A 287 -2.10 -25.74 8.00
C ILE A 287 -3.21 -24.76 7.66
N SER A 288 -4.38 -24.98 8.25
CA SER A 288 -5.54 -24.09 8.13
C SER A 288 -5.54 -23.04 9.24
N TYR A 289 -5.89 -21.80 8.89
CA TYR A 289 -6.07 -20.69 9.81
C TYR A 289 -7.09 -19.69 9.26
N ASN A 290 -7.45 -18.71 10.08
CA ASN A 290 -8.28 -17.59 9.67
C ASN A 290 -7.46 -16.30 9.72
N ASN A 291 -7.33 -15.60 8.60
CA ASN A 291 -6.60 -14.34 8.52
C ASN A 291 -7.55 -13.18 8.79
N CYS A 292 -7.25 -12.39 9.82
CA CYS A 292 -8.12 -11.35 10.32
C CYS A 292 -7.46 -9.97 10.25
N VAL A 293 -8.26 -8.96 9.92
CA VAL A 293 -7.82 -7.57 9.82
C VAL A 293 -8.78 -6.66 10.57
N ILE A 294 -8.24 -5.89 11.53
CA ILE A 294 -8.95 -4.82 12.22
C ILE A 294 -8.35 -3.48 11.80
N PHE A 295 -9.21 -2.54 11.41
CA PHE A 295 -8.86 -1.13 11.31
C PHE A 295 -9.57 -0.31 12.37
N VAL A 296 -8.90 0.74 12.83
CA VAL A 296 -9.41 1.67 13.84
C VAL A 296 -9.40 3.07 13.28
N PHE A 297 -10.56 3.70 13.33
CA PHE A 297 -10.84 5.00 12.76
C PHE A 297 -11.08 6.01 13.87
N LEU A 298 -10.57 7.23 13.68
CA LEU A 298 -10.82 8.37 14.54
C LEU A 298 -11.75 9.32 13.80
N LYS A 299 -12.94 9.56 14.38
CA LYS A 299 -13.87 10.59 13.93
C LYS A 299 -13.37 11.96 14.35
N LEU A 300 -13.38 12.90 13.41
CA LEU A 300 -12.95 14.28 13.62
C LEU A 300 -14.17 15.21 13.70
N SER A 301 -13.96 16.39 14.26
CA SER A 301 -15.01 17.39 14.49
C SER A 301 -15.65 17.90 13.19
N ASP A 302 -14.96 17.79 12.06
CA ASP A 302 -15.46 18.16 10.74
C ASP A 302 -16.29 17.03 10.07
N GLY A 303 -16.55 15.93 10.79
CA GLY A 303 -17.32 14.79 10.31
C GLY A 303 -16.54 13.81 9.41
N THR A 304 -15.24 14.04 9.22
CA THR A 304 -14.35 13.13 8.48
C THR A 304 -13.70 12.10 9.41
N GLU A 305 -13.09 11.06 8.82
CA GLU A 305 -12.44 9.98 9.56
C GLU A 305 -10.99 9.78 9.13
N ILE A 306 -10.14 9.37 10.07
CA ILE A 306 -8.78 8.90 9.79
C ILE A 306 -8.59 7.49 10.34
N CYS A 307 -8.23 6.54 9.48
CA CYS A 307 -7.75 5.23 9.88
C CYS A 307 -6.34 5.40 10.46
N PHE A 308 -6.18 5.18 11.77
CA PHE A 308 -4.94 5.52 12.48
C PHE A 308 -4.21 4.32 13.09
N PHE A 309 -4.88 3.17 13.18
CA PHE A 309 -4.32 1.94 13.72
C PHE A 309 -4.85 0.74 12.95
N GLY A 310 -3.96 -0.19 12.60
CA GLY A 310 -4.29 -1.41 11.85
C GLY A 310 -3.66 -2.63 12.49
N ILE A 311 -4.39 -3.75 12.50
CA ILE A 311 -3.99 -5.00 13.15
C ILE A 311 -4.28 -6.16 12.20
N TYR A 312 -3.25 -6.88 11.80
CA TYR A 312 -3.33 -8.16 11.09
C TYR A 312 -2.99 -9.28 12.07
N PHE A 313 -3.85 -10.30 12.15
CA PHE A 313 -3.63 -11.45 13.02
C PHE A 313 -4.22 -12.73 12.43
N GLN A 314 -3.63 -13.85 12.80
CA GLN A 314 -3.98 -15.18 12.30
C GLN A 314 -4.55 -16.01 13.44
N LEU A 315 -5.70 -16.64 13.22
CA LEU A 315 -6.40 -17.47 14.19
C LEU A 315 -6.25 -18.95 13.81
N TYR A 316 -5.60 -19.73 14.68
CA TYR A 316 -5.36 -21.16 14.50
C TYR A 316 -6.31 -21.96 15.41
N GLY A 317 -7.62 -21.83 15.20
CA GLY A 317 -8.66 -22.40 16.09
C GLY A 317 -9.55 -23.48 15.48
N ASN A 318 -9.49 -23.72 14.16
CA ASN A 318 -10.39 -24.67 13.50
C ASN A 318 -10.04 -26.13 13.86
N SER A 319 -11.02 -27.04 13.76
CA SER A 319 -10.84 -28.49 14.01
C SER A 319 -9.67 -29.11 13.24
N ASN A 320 -9.38 -28.55 12.06
CA ASN A 320 -8.36 -29.02 11.13
C ASN A 320 -6.97 -28.43 11.40
N CYS A 321 -6.81 -27.57 12.42
CA CYS A 321 -5.50 -27.02 12.78
C CYS A 321 -4.75 -27.99 13.72
N PRO A 322 -3.62 -28.58 13.29
CA PRO A 322 -2.88 -29.52 14.13
C PRO A 322 -2.11 -28.80 15.25
N VAL A 323 -1.73 -29.57 16.27
CA VAL A 323 -0.64 -29.19 17.19
C VAL A 323 0.64 -29.07 16.33
N PRO A 324 1.55 -28.11 16.59
CA PRO A 324 1.64 -27.19 17.72
C PRO A 324 0.85 -25.87 17.58
N ASN A 325 0.25 -25.59 16.42
CA ASN A 325 -0.45 -24.33 16.15
C ASN A 325 -1.82 -24.21 16.82
N LYS A 326 -2.48 -25.33 17.11
CA LYS A 326 -3.85 -25.39 17.62
C LYS A 326 -4.12 -24.44 18.80
N ASN A 327 -5.26 -23.75 18.73
CA ASN A 327 -5.78 -22.75 19.67
C ASN A 327 -4.84 -21.56 19.93
N SER A 328 -4.04 -21.20 18.93
CA SER A 328 -3.10 -20.08 19.00
C SER A 328 -3.53 -18.91 18.12
N VAL A 329 -3.05 -17.73 18.48
CA VAL A 329 -3.16 -16.52 17.66
C VAL A 329 -1.76 -16.03 17.34
N TYR A 330 -1.50 -15.67 16.10
CA TYR A 330 -0.25 -14.99 15.71
C TYR A 330 -0.57 -13.55 15.29
N LEU A 331 0.04 -12.58 15.99
CA LEU A 331 -0.12 -11.16 15.68
C LEU A 331 0.88 -10.78 14.59
N SER A 332 0.44 -10.84 13.33
CA SER A 332 1.31 -10.72 12.16
C SER A 332 1.86 -9.31 11.94
N TYR A 333 0.99 -8.30 11.93
CA TYR A 333 1.40 -6.91 11.73
C TYR A 333 0.55 -5.97 12.58
N ILE A 334 1.21 -5.04 13.25
CA ILE A 334 0.56 -3.84 13.80
C ILE A 334 1.25 -2.62 13.23
N ASP A 335 0.48 -1.61 12.91
CA ASP A 335 1.01 -0.33 12.46
C ASP A 335 0.09 0.80 12.92
N SER A 336 0.65 1.99 13.03
CA SER A 336 -0.10 3.17 13.44
C SER A 336 0.44 4.42 12.76
N VAL A 337 -0.37 5.47 12.72
CA VAL A 337 0.04 6.80 12.28
C VAL A 337 -0.17 7.83 13.38
N LYS A 338 0.78 8.76 13.52
CA LYS A 338 0.72 9.85 14.49
C LYS A 338 -0.01 11.04 13.88
N LEU A 339 -1.29 10.86 13.59
CA LEU A 339 -2.14 11.94 13.08
C LEU A 339 -3.18 12.29 14.14
N CYS A 340 -3.47 13.59 14.26
CA CYS A 340 -4.31 14.17 15.29
C CYS A 340 -3.71 14.16 16.70
N ASN A 341 -4.06 15.17 17.50
CA ASN A 341 -3.60 15.31 18.88
C ASN A 341 -4.38 14.37 19.83
N MET A 342 -4.22 13.06 19.65
CA MET A 342 -4.79 12.07 20.56
C MET A 342 -4.04 12.09 21.90
N LYS A 343 -4.75 12.45 22.97
CA LYS A 343 -4.26 12.30 24.35
C LYS A 343 -3.95 10.82 24.61
N ASP A 344 -2.81 10.54 25.23
CA ASP A 344 -2.38 9.20 25.66
C ASP A 344 -2.44 8.11 24.58
N ARG A 345 -2.06 8.43 23.35
CA ARG A 345 -2.05 7.53 22.19
C ARG A 345 -1.48 6.13 22.46
N THR A 346 -0.40 6.02 23.23
CA THR A 346 0.16 4.72 23.61
C THR A 346 -0.82 3.88 24.43
N LYS A 347 -1.52 4.51 25.39
CA LYS A 347 -2.56 3.87 26.18
C LYS A 347 -3.71 3.42 25.29
N THR A 348 -4.16 4.27 24.35
CA THR A 348 -5.21 3.91 23.38
C THR A 348 -4.84 2.65 22.59
N TYR A 349 -3.64 2.57 22.01
CA TYR A 349 -3.20 1.39 21.27
C TYR A 349 -3.13 0.14 22.15
N GLN A 350 -2.61 0.28 23.38
CA GLN A 350 -2.53 -0.82 24.32
C GLN A 350 -3.92 -1.35 24.68
N PHE A 351 -4.87 -0.48 25.00
CA PHE A 351 -6.22 -0.90 25.41
C PHE A 351 -7.06 -1.45 24.26
N ILE A 352 -6.81 -1.04 23.00
CA ILE A 352 -7.39 -1.71 21.83
C ILE A 352 -6.90 -3.17 21.77
N LEU A 353 -5.59 -3.40 21.92
CA LEU A 353 -5.02 -4.75 21.91
C LEU A 353 -5.46 -5.57 23.13
N LEU A 354 -5.52 -4.98 24.33
CA LEU A 354 -6.01 -5.66 25.53
C LEU A 354 -7.48 -6.08 25.38
N GLY A 355 -8.33 -5.21 24.81
CA GLY A 355 -9.71 -5.55 24.48
C GLY A 355 -9.80 -6.75 23.53
N LEU A 356 -8.96 -6.76 22.48
CA LEU A 356 -8.85 -7.90 21.56
C LEU A 356 -8.37 -9.16 22.28
N PHE A 357 -7.34 -9.08 23.13
CA PHE A 357 -6.79 -10.24 23.85
C PHE A 357 -7.81 -10.85 24.81
N LYS A 358 -8.57 -10.01 25.52
CA LYS A 358 -9.65 -10.46 26.40
C LYS A 358 -10.78 -11.12 25.61
N TYR A 359 -11.15 -10.57 24.46
CA TYR A 359 -12.11 -11.19 23.55
C TYR A 359 -11.62 -12.55 23.04
N LEU A 360 -10.36 -12.66 22.61
CA LEU A 360 -9.76 -13.91 22.14
C LEU A 360 -9.73 -14.99 23.24
N LYS A 361 -9.45 -14.61 24.49
CA LYS A 361 -9.55 -15.50 25.65
C LYS A 361 -10.98 -16.03 25.83
N MET A 362 -11.99 -15.16 25.76
CA MET A 362 -13.41 -15.55 25.81
C MET A 362 -13.80 -16.48 24.65
N LYS A 363 -13.15 -16.35 23.50
CA LYS A 363 -13.31 -17.25 22.35
C LYS A 363 -12.38 -18.47 22.41
N ASN A 364 -11.89 -18.87 23.59
CA ASN A 364 -11.13 -20.09 23.84
C ASN A 364 -9.75 -20.20 23.19
N PHE A 365 -9.18 -19.10 22.68
CA PHE A 365 -7.76 -19.08 22.31
C PHE A 365 -6.90 -19.15 23.57
N ARG A 366 -5.79 -19.88 23.50
CA ARG A 366 -4.92 -20.16 24.65
C ARG A 366 -3.70 -19.27 24.71
N ARG A 367 -3.20 -18.86 23.56
CA ARG A 367 -1.91 -18.19 23.46
C ARG A 367 -1.87 -17.22 22.29
N ILE A 368 -1.13 -16.13 22.47
CA ILE A 368 -0.83 -15.15 21.43
C ILE A 368 0.69 -15.10 21.25
N PHE A 369 1.13 -15.27 20.02
CA PHE A 369 2.52 -15.16 19.60
C PHE A 369 2.76 -13.81 18.96
N ILE A 370 3.83 -13.13 19.39
CA ILE A 370 4.18 -11.79 18.95
C ILE A 370 5.65 -11.76 18.57
N TRP A 371 5.93 -11.52 17.29
CA TRP A 371 7.26 -11.16 16.84
C TRP A 371 7.43 -9.64 16.86
N SER A 372 8.19 -9.15 17.85
CA SER A 372 8.57 -7.74 17.95
C SER A 372 9.66 -7.40 16.93
N CYS A 373 9.26 -7.09 15.70
CA CYS A 373 10.13 -6.61 14.64
C CYS A 373 9.72 -5.18 14.24
N PRO A 374 10.56 -4.16 14.41
CA PRO A 374 10.29 -2.85 13.84
C PRO A 374 10.50 -2.92 12.31
N PRO A 375 9.75 -2.11 11.54
CA PRO A 375 9.95 -2.07 10.11
C PRO A 375 11.37 -1.61 9.77
N LYS A 376 11.92 -2.17 8.69
CA LYS A 376 13.18 -1.68 8.12
C LYS A 376 12.98 -0.26 7.59
N ARG A 377 14.09 0.46 7.40
CA ARG A 377 14.05 1.78 6.79
C ARG A 377 13.34 1.69 5.42
N ASP A 378 12.44 2.63 5.16
CA ASP A 378 11.67 2.76 3.92
C ASP A 378 10.70 1.58 3.62
N VAL A 379 10.34 0.80 4.64
CA VAL A 379 9.31 -0.24 4.54
C VAL A 379 8.17 0.10 5.48
N ASP A 380 6.96 0.27 4.94
CA ASP A 380 5.75 0.43 5.75
C ASP A 380 5.07 -0.93 5.95
N TYR A 381 4.59 -1.20 7.18
CA TYR A 381 3.82 -2.42 7.44
C TYR A 381 2.42 -2.31 6.86
N ILE A 382 1.67 -1.27 7.23
CA ILE A 382 0.29 -1.07 6.77
C ILE A 382 0.15 0.29 6.13
N PHE A 383 0.44 1.38 6.86
CA PHE A 383 0.17 2.75 6.39
C PHE A 383 1.33 3.32 5.57
N HIS A 384 1.10 3.63 4.30
CA HIS A 384 2.12 4.18 3.39
C HIS A 384 2.47 5.64 3.72
N GLU A 385 3.77 5.95 3.76
CA GLU A 385 4.33 7.31 3.93
C GLU A 385 3.82 8.00 5.20
N LYS A 386 4.47 7.71 6.33
CA LYS A 386 4.12 8.28 7.64
C LYS A 386 4.57 9.74 7.79
N PRO A 387 4.04 10.50 8.78
CA PRO A 387 4.48 11.86 9.02
C PRO A 387 6.00 11.94 9.26
N SER A 388 6.65 12.95 8.69
CA SER A 388 8.13 13.05 8.72
C SER A 388 8.73 13.19 10.14
N ASP A 389 7.95 13.69 11.10
CA ASP A 389 8.32 13.81 12.52
C ASP A 389 8.12 12.49 13.30
N MET A 390 7.43 11.51 12.70
CA MET A 390 7.16 10.22 13.31
C MET A 390 8.40 9.33 13.27
N LYS A 391 8.98 9.07 14.44
CA LYS A 391 10.12 8.16 14.59
C LYS A 391 9.66 6.71 14.63
N ILE A 392 10.25 5.87 13.79
CA ILE A 392 10.14 4.41 13.88
C ILE A 392 10.86 3.94 15.15
N PRO A 393 10.24 3.11 16.01
CA PRO A 393 10.88 2.61 17.21
C PRO A 393 12.07 1.71 16.88
N THR A 394 13.14 1.81 17.67
CA THR A 394 14.24 0.83 17.66
C THR A 394 13.74 -0.53 18.17
N MET A 395 14.45 -1.61 17.84
CA MET A 395 14.16 -2.97 18.33
C MET A 395 13.91 -3.03 19.85
N THR A 396 14.83 -2.46 20.65
CA THR A 396 14.72 -2.43 22.12
C THR A 396 13.46 -1.69 22.58
N ARG A 397 13.26 -0.47 22.09
CA ARG A 397 12.07 0.33 22.43
C ARG A 397 10.75 -0.36 22.07
N LEU A 398 10.70 -1.08 20.94
CA LEU A 398 9.51 -1.84 20.55
C LEU A 398 9.31 -3.06 21.46
N GLY A 399 10.38 -3.78 21.78
CA GLY A 399 10.35 -4.89 22.73
C GLY A 399 9.86 -4.46 24.12
N ASP A 400 10.36 -3.34 24.64
CA ASP A 400 9.92 -2.77 25.92
C ASP A 400 8.45 -2.33 25.89
N TRP A 401 7.98 -1.83 24.75
CA TRP A 401 6.58 -1.47 24.56
C TRP A 401 5.66 -2.71 24.65
N TYR A 402 6.04 -3.81 24.01
CA TYR A 402 5.31 -5.09 24.11
C TYR A 402 5.37 -5.69 25.51
N LYS A 403 6.53 -5.67 26.17
CA LYS A 403 6.65 -6.13 27.57
C LYS A 403 5.71 -5.36 28.49
N LYS A 404 5.60 -4.04 28.33
CA LYS A 404 4.63 -3.22 29.08
C LYS A 404 3.19 -3.60 28.76
N LEU A 405 2.84 -3.82 27.50
CA LEU A 405 1.51 -4.29 27.09
C LEU A 405 1.17 -5.65 27.73
N MET A 406 2.07 -6.62 27.69
CA MET A 406 1.85 -7.95 28.26
C MET A 406 1.80 -7.94 29.78
N LYS A 407 2.63 -7.10 30.43
CA LYS A 407 2.54 -6.87 31.88
C LYS A 407 1.16 -6.32 32.24
N LEU A 408 0.66 -5.31 31.51
CA LEU A 408 -0.71 -4.82 31.70
C LEU A 408 -1.75 -5.93 31.48
N ALA A 409 -1.57 -6.81 30.49
CA ALA A 409 -2.50 -7.92 30.27
C ALA A 409 -2.55 -8.88 31.47
N VAL A 410 -1.43 -9.13 32.15
CA VAL A 410 -1.37 -9.96 33.36
C VAL A 410 -1.97 -9.21 34.56
N ASP A 411 -1.58 -7.95 34.76
CA ASP A 411 -2.04 -7.11 35.87
C ASP A 411 -3.59 -6.91 35.81
N GLU A 412 -4.18 -6.85 34.61
CA GLU A 412 -5.64 -6.76 34.36
C GLU A 412 -6.35 -8.13 34.29
N HIS A 413 -5.66 -9.23 34.64
CA HIS A 413 -6.17 -10.61 34.61
C HIS A 413 -6.69 -11.09 33.23
N ILE A 414 -6.23 -10.44 32.16
CA ILE A 414 -6.53 -10.81 30.77
C ILE A 414 -5.69 -12.01 30.36
N ALA A 415 -4.42 -12.05 30.78
CA ALA A 415 -3.51 -13.17 30.57
C ALA A 415 -3.04 -13.75 31.91
N GLU A 416 -2.71 -15.04 31.92
CA GLU A 416 -2.15 -15.71 33.10
C GLU A 416 -0.65 -15.43 33.25
N SER A 417 0.07 -15.38 32.13
CA SER A 417 1.52 -15.13 32.11
C SER A 417 1.98 -14.70 30.72
N PHE A 418 3.21 -14.19 30.64
CA PHE A 418 3.92 -14.04 29.37
C PHE A 418 5.38 -14.43 29.54
N SER A 419 6.02 -14.83 28.45
CA SER A 419 7.44 -15.19 28.43
C SER A 419 8.10 -14.82 27.09
N GLY A 420 9.42 -14.76 27.11
CA GLY A 420 10.22 -14.80 25.88
C GLY A 420 10.22 -16.21 25.29
N ILE A 421 10.57 -16.32 24.00
CA ILE A 421 10.51 -17.61 23.31
C ILE A 421 11.42 -18.68 23.90
N LYS A 422 12.55 -18.30 24.53
CA LYS A 422 13.47 -19.27 25.14
C LYS A 422 12.78 -20.01 26.28
N SER A 423 12.29 -19.26 27.27
CA SER A 423 11.59 -19.85 28.42
C SER A 423 10.33 -20.60 27.99
N TYR A 424 9.62 -20.12 26.96
CA TYR A 424 8.49 -20.86 26.40
C TYR A 424 8.94 -22.21 25.81
N SER A 425 9.97 -22.23 24.97
CA SER A 425 10.48 -23.46 24.33
C SER A 425 10.97 -24.49 25.35
N GLU A 426 11.61 -24.05 26.44
CA GLU A 426 12.04 -24.90 27.55
C GLU A 426 10.83 -25.47 28.29
N SER A 427 9.81 -24.65 28.58
CA SER A 427 8.59 -25.11 29.27
C SER A 427 7.73 -26.08 28.46
N GLN A 428 7.83 -26.02 27.13
CA GLN A 428 7.08 -26.89 26.20
C GLN A 428 7.92 -28.09 25.73
N ASN A 429 9.12 -28.29 26.26
CA ASN A 429 10.06 -29.34 25.87
C ASN A 429 10.21 -29.45 24.35
N TRP A 430 10.64 -28.36 23.69
CA TRP A 430 10.94 -28.38 22.25
C TRP A 430 12.19 -29.20 21.96
N GLU A 431 12.03 -30.53 21.99
CA GLU A 431 13.03 -31.54 21.68
C GLU A 431 12.90 -32.06 20.25
N ASP A 432 11.80 -31.73 19.56
CA ASP A 432 11.57 -32.05 18.16
C ASP A 432 11.14 -30.79 17.38
N ILE A 433 11.50 -30.72 16.09
CA ILE A 433 11.08 -29.62 15.21
C ILE A 433 9.56 -29.52 15.08
N ASN A 434 8.84 -30.64 15.25
CA ASN A 434 7.38 -30.72 15.23
C ASN A 434 6.73 -30.05 16.44
N ASN A 435 7.50 -29.67 17.47
CA ASN A 435 6.97 -28.90 18.61
C ASN A 435 6.96 -27.39 18.36
N ILE A 436 7.63 -26.92 17.30
CA ILE A 436 7.79 -25.49 16.98
C ILE A 436 6.57 -25.01 16.18
N PRO A 437 5.78 -24.03 16.67
CA PRO A 437 4.69 -23.42 15.92
C PRO A 437 5.14 -22.89 14.56
N TYR A 438 4.33 -23.17 13.54
CA TYR A 438 4.60 -22.78 12.16
C TYR A 438 3.53 -21.78 11.71
N PHE A 439 3.79 -20.48 11.86
CA PHE A 439 2.85 -19.45 11.41
C PHE A 439 3.25 -18.88 10.05
N GLU A 440 2.27 -18.51 9.23
CA GLU A 440 2.55 -18.00 7.90
C GLU A 440 3.21 -16.62 7.97
N SER A 441 4.29 -16.43 7.19
CA SER A 441 5.12 -15.21 7.20
C SER A 441 5.80 -14.88 8.53
N ASP A 442 5.90 -15.85 9.45
CA ASP A 442 6.62 -15.70 10.72
C ASP A 442 8.14 -15.93 10.59
N LEU A 443 8.87 -15.61 11.65
CA LEU A 443 10.31 -15.82 11.82
C LEU A 443 10.70 -17.30 11.74
N TRP A 444 9.99 -18.19 12.44
CA TRP A 444 10.43 -19.58 12.66
C TRP A 444 10.49 -20.45 11.40
N PRO A 445 9.53 -20.39 10.45
CA PRO A 445 9.62 -21.17 9.22
C PRO A 445 10.94 -20.96 8.46
N LYS A 446 11.35 -19.70 8.25
CA LYS A 446 12.58 -19.42 7.50
C LYS A 446 13.83 -19.82 8.28
N ARG A 447 13.78 -19.71 9.60
CA ARG A 447 14.85 -20.10 10.51
C ARG A 447 15.07 -21.61 10.50
N LEU A 448 13.98 -22.37 10.54
CA LEU A 448 14.00 -23.83 10.46
C LEU A 448 14.50 -24.31 9.09
N GLU A 449 14.02 -23.73 7.99
CA GLU A 449 14.53 -24.03 6.64
C GLU A 449 16.05 -23.82 6.54
N ASN A 450 16.54 -22.69 7.07
CA ASN A 450 17.98 -22.39 7.09
C ASN A 450 18.77 -23.35 7.98
N ALA A 451 18.21 -23.75 9.13
CA ALA A 451 18.85 -24.69 10.05
C ALA A 451 19.00 -26.07 9.40
N ILE A 452 17.93 -26.60 8.78
CA ILE A 452 17.94 -27.86 8.02
C ILE A 452 18.96 -27.81 6.89
N THR A 453 18.88 -26.79 6.04
CA THR A 453 19.80 -26.63 4.90
C THR A 453 21.27 -26.55 5.36
N THR A 454 21.52 -25.93 6.52
CA THR A 454 22.87 -25.82 7.09
C THR A 454 23.34 -27.15 7.65
N ALA A 455 22.50 -27.87 8.40
CA ALA A 455 22.81 -29.19 8.94
C ALA A 455 23.14 -30.20 7.82
N GLU A 456 22.29 -30.28 6.79
CA GLU A 456 22.52 -31.14 5.61
C GLU A 456 23.85 -30.83 4.92
N LYS A 457 24.20 -29.55 4.77
CA LYS A 457 25.47 -29.13 4.14
C LYS A 457 26.69 -29.48 4.97
N LEU A 458 26.60 -29.39 6.30
CA LEU A 458 27.70 -29.72 7.20
C LEU A 458 27.96 -31.23 7.19
N LEU A 459 26.91 -32.04 7.28
CA LEU A 459 27.02 -33.50 7.30
C LEU A 459 27.52 -34.09 5.97
N LYS A 460 27.24 -33.41 4.84
CA LYS A 460 27.85 -33.76 3.54
C LYS A 460 29.37 -33.50 3.48
N LYS A 461 29.89 -32.55 4.26
CA LYS A 461 31.32 -32.15 4.24
C LYS A 461 32.15 -32.88 5.28
N THR A 462 31.55 -33.21 6.42
CA THR A 462 32.16 -33.95 7.51
C THR A 462 31.15 -35.01 7.95
N PRO A 463 31.25 -36.24 7.43
CA PRO A 463 30.43 -37.37 7.88
C PRO A 463 30.90 -37.81 9.26
N GLU A 464 30.62 -36.98 10.26
CA GLU A 464 30.66 -37.38 11.67
C GLU A 464 29.39 -38.18 11.98
N ASN A 465 29.45 -39.07 12.96
CA ASN A 465 28.32 -39.92 13.39
C ASN A 465 27.27 -39.13 14.20
N ILE A 466 26.96 -37.91 13.77
CA ILE A 466 26.05 -36.96 14.43
C ILE A 466 24.69 -37.06 13.75
N ASP A 467 23.63 -37.26 14.53
CA ASP A 467 22.27 -37.22 14.03
C ASP A 467 21.95 -35.84 13.42
N VAL A 468 21.37 -35.85 12.22
CA VAL A 468 20.90 -34.65 11.51
C VAL A 468 19.94 -33.86 12.39
N MET A 469 19.05 -34.55 13.12
CA MET A 469 18.06 -33.92 14.00
C MET A 469 18.71 -33.19 15.17
N ASP A 470 19.68 -33.81 15.85
CA ASP A 470 20.46 -33.16 16.90
C ASP A 470 21.14 -31.89 16.39
N LYS A 471 21.70 -31.95 15.17
CA LYS A 471 22.33 -30.78 14.57
C LYS A 471 21.32 -29.67 14.29
N ILE A 472 20.15 -30.00 13.72
CA ILE A 472 19.07 -29.03 13.46
C ILE A 472 18.64 -28.38 14.78
N LEU A 473 18.36 -29.18 15.81
CA LEU A 473 17.91 -28.70 17.11
C LEU A 473 18.97 -27.83 17.79
N SER A 474 20.26 -28.15 17.67
CA SER A 474 21.34 -27.31 18.20
C SER A 474 21.38 -25.93 17.53
N LEU A 475 21.17 -25.87 16.20
CA LEU A 475 21.10 -24.62 15.45
C LEU A 475 19.84 -23.83 15.83
N MET A 476 18.70 -24.50 16.02
CA MET A 476 17.46 -23.88 16.47
C MET A 476 17.59 -23.34 17.89
N LYS A 477 18.17 -24.07 18.84
CA LYS A 477 18.44 -23.61 20.22
C LYS A 477 19.28 -22.31 20.21
N PHE A 478 20.32 -22.24 19.38
CA PHE A 478 21.11 -21.02 19.21
C PHE A 478 20.26 -19.85 18.69
N GLN A 479 19.39 -20.09 17.71
CA GLN A 479 18.50 -19.07 17.16
C GLN A 479 17.43 -18.63 18.17
N ILE A 480 16.79 -19.55 18.88
CA ILE A 480 15.80 -19.27 19.93
C ILE A 480 16.40 -18.36 21.00
N ASN A 481 17.61 -18.68 21.48
CA ASN A 481 18.34 -17.83 22.44
C ASN A 481 18.59 -16.42 21.90
N GLY A 482 18.91 -16.28 20.61
CA GLY A 482 19.16 -14.99 19.98
C GLY A 482 17.92 -14.10 19.81
N PHE A 483 16.71 -14.68 19.83
CA PHE A 483 15.45 -13.98 19.60
C PHE A 483 14.56 -13.86 20.85
N ASP A 484 15.02 -14.33 22.02
CA ASP A 484 14.26 -14.31 23.27
C ASP A 484 13.67 -12.94 23.64
N GLN A 485 14.41 -11.87 23.37
CA GLN A 485 13.98 -10.49 23.66
C GLN A 485 13.15 -9.84 22.54
N GLN A 486 12.87 -10.59 21.47
CA GLN A 486 12.16 -10.12 20.27
C GLN A 486 10.94 -10.98 19.93
N TYR A 487 10.78 -12.14 20.56
CA TYR A 487 9.68 -13.04 20.28
C TYR A 487 9.03 -13.44 21.60
N PHE A 488 7.76 -13.10 21.74
CA PHE A 488 7.03 -13.22 22.99
C PHE A 488 5.82 -14.14 22.84
N VAL A 489 5.50 -14.83 23.93
CA VAL A 489 4.32 -15.67 24.04
C VAL A 489 3.49 -15.17 25.22
N LEU A 490 2.25 -14.80 24.95
CA LEU A 490 1.26 -14.41 25.96
C LEU A 490 0.31 -15.58 26.18
N ASN A 491 0.31 -16.15 27.40
CA ASN A 491 -0.59 -17.24 27.78
C ASN A 491 -1.90 -16.64 28.30
N LEU A 492 -2.97 -16.78 27.52
CA LEU A 492 -4.30 -16.28 27.90
C LEU A 492 -4.96 -17.20 28.94
N GLN A 493 -4.80 -18.51 28.76
CA GLN A 493 -5.34 -19.55 29.65
C GLN A 493 -4.60 -20.88 29.48
N THR A 494 -4.29 -21.53 30.60
CA THR A 494 -3.63 -22.85 30.66
C THR A 494 -4.61 -24.00 30.82
N THR A 495 -5.77 -23.76 31.45
CA THR A 495 -6.77 -24.80 31.69
C THR A 495 -7.58 -25.10 30.42
N SER A 496 -7.48 -26.35 29.96
CA SER A 496 -8.25 -26.84 28.82
C SER A 496 -9.72 -27.04 29.21
N LEU A 497 -10.63 -26.15 28.78
CA LEU A 497 -12.00 -26.56 28.52
C LEU A 497 -11.96 -27.52 27.32
N ARG A 498 -11.77 -28.83 27.58
CA ARG A 498 -11.44 -29.87 26.58
C ARG A 498 -12.48 -30.03 25.46
N THR A 499 -13.63 -29.36 25.55
CA THR A 499 -14.79 -29.59 24.69
C THR A 499 -15.23 -28.39 23.84
N ILE A 500 -14.59 -27.21 23.94
CA ILE A 500 -15.05 -26.02 23.20
C ILE A 500 -13.97 -25.52 22.23
N ASN A 501 -14.19 -25.71 20.94
CA ASN A 501 -13.34 -25.14 19.90
C ASN A 501 -13.47 -23.60 19.89
N PRO A 502 -12.39 -22.85 19.58
CA PRO A 502 -12.49 -21.42 19.38
C PRO A 502 -13.55 -21.05 18.34
N SER A 503 -14.40 -20.07 18.68
CA SER A 503 -15.47 -19.57 17.80
C SER A 503 -15.28 -18.07 17.59
N PHE A 504 -14.98 -17.67 16.36
CA PHE A 504 -14.75 -16.28 15.97
C PHE A 504 -15.75 -15.88 14.86
N PRO A 505 -16.22 -14.61 14.79
CA PRO A 505 -17.27 -14.21 13.83
C PRO A 505 -16.90 -14.50 12.37
N LYS A 506 -17.68 -15.32 11.66
CA LYS A 506 -17.38 -15.74 10.26
C LYS A 506 -17.81 -14.74 9.17
N ASN A 507 -18.52 -13.67 9.53
CA ASN A 507 -19.41 -12.98 8.59
C ASN A 507 -18.84 -11.74 7.89
N VAL A 508 -17.54 -11.42 8.04
CA VAL A 508 -16.94 -10.27 7.35
C VAL A 508 -15.76 -10.72 6.50
N ILE A 509 -15.97 -10.76 5.18
CA ILE A 509 -15.00 -11.31 4.23
C ILE A 509 -14.65 -10.22 3.22
N CYS A 510 -13.56 -9.48 3.48
CA CYS A 510 -12.84 -8.73 2.45
C CYS A 510 -11.61 -9.51 2.02
N LYS A 511 -11.75 -10.34 0.98
CA LYS A 511 -10.69 -11.28 0.54
C LYS A 511 -9.41 -10.54 0.14
N TRP A 512 -9.50 -9.38 -0.51
CA TRP A 512 -8.30 -8.65 -0.95
C TRP A 512 -7.43 -8.15 0.22
N LEU A 513 -8.02 -7.94 1.40
CA LEU A 513 -7.30 -7.55 2.62
C LEU A 513 -6.57 -8.72 3.30
N SER A 514 -6.77 -9.98 2.88
CA SER A 514 -6.01 -11.11 3.42
C SER A 514 -4.51 -10.97 3.15
N SER A 515 -4.13 -10.26 2.08
CA SER A 515 -2.74 -9.91 1.81
C SER A 515 -2.48 -8.46 2.18
N ARG A 516 -1.60 -8.27 3.17
CA ARG A 516 -1.02 -6.96 3.50
C ARG A 516 -0.35 -6.31 2.28
N ASN A 517 0.19 -7.09 1.34
CA ASN A 517 0.79 -6.56 0.12
C ASN A 517 -0.26 -5.88 -0.74
N ASN A 518 -1.44 -6.47 -0.94
CA ASN A 518 -2.51 -5.89 -1.73
C ASN A 518 -2.93 -4.50 -1.21
N LEU A 519 -2.93 -4.31 0.13
CA LEU A 519 -3.20 -3.01 0.73
C LEU A 519 -2.13 -1.98 0.41
N VAL A 520 -0.86 -2.36 0.53
CA VAL A 520 0.27 -1.46 0.24
C VAL A 520 0.35 -1.15 -1.26
N ASP A 521 0.08 -2.13 -2.11
CA ASP A 521 0.02 -1.95 -3.56
C ASP A 521 -1.11 -0.98 -3.92
N MET A 522 -2.30 -1.12 -3.31
CA MET A 522 -3.39 -0.14 -3.47
C MET A 522 -2.97 1.27 -3.05
N PHE A 523 -2.26 1.42 -1.92
CA PHE A 523 -1.77 2.73 -1.49
C PHE A 523 -0.76 3.30 -2.49
N PHE A 524 0.13 2.48 -3.02
CA PHE A 524 1.11 2.91 -4.02
C PHE A 524 0.45 3.30 -5.35
N GLU A 525 -0.41 2.45 -5.90
CA GLU A 525 -1.11 2.66 -7.18
C GLU A 525 -1.95 3.93 -7.19
N HIS A 526 -2.59 4.24 -6.07
CA HIS A 526 -3.45 5.42 -5.93
C HIS A 526 -2.72 6.65 -5.37
N ASN A 527 -1.41 6.58 -5.07
CA ASN A 527 -0.64 7.61 -4.38
C ASN A 527 -1.31 8.03 -3.04
N LEU A 528 -1.71 7.07 -2.22
CA LEU A 528 -2.36 7.29 -0.94
C LEU A 528 -1.31 7.32 0.16
N GLU A 529 -1.28 8.40 0.91
CA GLU A 529 -0.25 8.66 1.93
C GLU A 529 -0.92 9.00 3.27
N TYR A 530 -0.20 8.76 4.36
CA TYR A 530 -0.58 9.16 5.71
C TYR A 530 0.40 10.19 6.30
N SER A 531 1.02 10.99 5.43
CA SER A 531 2.13 11.90 5.80
C SER A 531 1.64 13.18 6.49
N ASN A 532 0.37 13.54 6.30
CA ASN A 532 -0.31 14.61 7.02
C ASN A 532 -1.82 14.33 7.12
N GLU A 533 -2.54 15.13 7.92
CA GLU A 533 -3.97 14.94 8.18
C GLU A 533 -4.82 14.94 6.91
N ARG A 534 -4.61 15.90 6.00
CA ARG A 534 -5.36 16.02 4.74
C ARG A 534 -5.21 14.77 3.88
N LEU A 535 -3.97 14.31 3.69
CA LEU A 535 -3.70 13.12 2.88
C LEU A 535 -4.26 11.86 3.54
N ALA A 536 -4.17 11.74 4.86
CA ALA A 536 -4.72 10.60 5.58
C ALA A 536 -6.25 10.53 5.56
N LYS A 537 -6.95 11.67 5.63
CA LYS A 537 -8.40 11.73 5.42
C LYS A 537 -8.76 11.16 4.05
N PHE A 538 -8.09 11.63 3.00
CA PHE A 538 -8.32 11.14 1.64
C PHE A 538 -8.00 9.64 1.49
N SER A 539 -6.84 9.20 1.99
CA SER A 539 -6.44 7.79 2.00
C SER A 539 -7.43 6.91 2.76
N THR A 540 -7.98 7.41 3.86
CA THR A 540 -9.01 6.73 4.66
C THR A 540 -10.33 6.64 3.88
N SER A 541 -10.76 7.70 3.21
CA SER A 541 -11.96 7.68 2.37
C SER A 541 -11.85 6.66 1.24
N ILE A 542 -10.69 6.56 0.58
CA ILE A 542 -10.46 5.56 -0.48
C ILE A 542 -10.41 4.13 0.09
N LEU A 543 -9.77 3.94 1.25
CA LEU A 543 -9.76 2.65 1.95
C LEU A 543 -11.18 2.20 2.30
N LEU A 544 -11.97 3.07 2.92
CA LEU A 544 -13.36 2.79 3.28
C LEU A 544 -14.22 2.52 2.04
N TYR A 545 -14.09 3.34 1.00
CA TYR A 545 -14.77 3.11 -0.28
C TYR A 545 -14.49 1.68 -0.79
N ARG A 546 -13.23 1.28 -0.83
CA ARG A 546 -12.84 -0.04 -1.33
C ARG A 546 -13.43 -1.16 -0.47
N ILE A 547 -13.38 -1.04 0.86
CA ILE A 547 -13.93 -2.04 1.80
C ILE A 547 -15.45 -2.15 1.65
N ILE A 548 -16.17 -1.03 1.68
CA ILE A 548 -17.64 -0.97 1.62
C ILE A 548 -18.15 -1.59 0.32
N ILE A 549 -17.51 -1.26 -0.81
CA ILE A 549 -17.86 -1.79 -2.12
C ILE A 549 -17.56 -3.31 -2.20
N ASP A 550 -16.45 -3.78 -1.62
CA ASP A 550 -16.11 -5.21 -1.58
C ASP A 550 -17.13 -6.01 -0.74
N LEU A 551 -17.60 -5.42 0.36
CA LEU A 551 -18.69 -5.95 1.20
C LEU A 551 -20.09 -5.81 0.57
N ARG A 552 -20.18 -5.35 -0.68
CA ARG A 552 -21.45 -5.17 -1.44
C ARG A 552 -22.44 -4.21 -0.77
N ILE A 553 -21.93 -3.26 0.01
CA ILE A 553 -22.71 -2.20 0.63
C ILE A 553 -22.76 -1.02 -0.34
N CYS A 554 -23.97 -0.57 -0.67
CA CYS A 554 -24.16 0.62 -1.49
C CYS A 554 -23.85 1.88 -0.67
N ILE A 555 -22.94 2.75 -1.15
CA ILE A 555 -22.56 3.98 -0.43
C ILE A 555 -23.72 4.99 -0.39
N HIS A 556 -24.60 4.98 -1.40
CA HIS A 556 -25.73 5.90 -1.48
C HIS A 556 -26.90 5.50 -0.56
N CYS A 557 -27.27 4.22 -0.49
CA CYS A 557 -28.43 3.77 0.28
C CYS A 557 -28.09 2.93 1.53
N CYS A 558 -26.81 2.62 1.75
CA CYS A 558 -26.31 1.82 2.87
C CYS A 558 -26.91 0.41 2.98
N LYS A 559 -27.43 -0.16 1.87
CA LYS A 559 -28.00 -1.52 1.83
C LYS A 559 -27.07 -2.52 1.13
N PHE A 560 -27.07 -3.77 1.60
CA PHE A 560 -26.39 -4.93 0.98
C PHE A 560 -27.10 -5.37 -0.31
N THR A 561 -26.81 -4.71 -1.43
CA THR A 561 -27.68 -4.77 -2.61
C THR A 561 -26.93 -4.70 -3.94
N CYS A 562 -25.61 -4.84 -3.96
CA CYS A 562 -24.84 -4.65 -5.20
C CYS A 562 -24.73 -5.95 -6.02
N SER A 563 -25.34 -5.98 -7.21
CA SER A 563 -25.17 -7.02 -8.22
C SER A 563 -24.12 -6.62 -9.27
N GLY A 564 -23.47 -7.60 -9.91
CA GLY A 564 -22.47 -7.36 -10.95
C GLY A 564 -21.10 -8.02 -10.71
N LEU A 565 -20.24 -7.92 -11.74
CA LEU A 565 -18.88 -8.46 -11.79
C LEU A 565 -17.88 -7.62 -10.96
N SER A 566 -16.72 -8.18 -10.64
CA SER A 566 -15.70 -7.58 -9.75
C SER A 566 -15.15 -6.22 -10.20
N THR A 567 -15.42 -5.76 -11.43
CA THR A 567 -14.93 -4.48 -11.98
C THR A 567 -15.98 -3.37 -12.02
N SER A 568 -17.27 -3.71 -12.01
CA SER A 568 -18.37 -2.75 -12.06
C SER A 568 -19.59 -3.30 -11.33
N LEU A 569 -19.99 -2.61 -10.26
CA LEU A 569 -21.15 -2.96 -9.45
C LEU A 569 -22.29 -1.99 -9.70
N MET A 570 -23.51 -2.51 -9.63
CA MET A 570 -24.73 -1.71 -9.66
C MET A 570 -25.58 -2.04 -8.43
N CYS A 571 -26.00 -1.02 -7.70
CA CYS A 571 -26.92 -1.19 -6.59
C CYS A 571 -28.31 -1.56 -7.12
N THR A 572 -28.90 -2.67 -6.66
CA THR A 572 -30.26 -3.08 -7.07
C THR A 572 -31.36 -2.21 -6.47
N ASN A 573 -31.07 -1.43 -5.42
CA ASN A 573 -32.06 -0.56 -4.77
C ASN A 573 -32.09 0.87 -5.35
N CYS A 574 -30.96 1.40 -5.82
CA CYS A 574 -30.90 2.79 -6.34
C CYS A 574 -30.25 2.92 -7.72
N SER A 575 -29.91 1.81 -8.37
CA SER A 575 -29.30 1.74 -9.70
C SER A 575 -27.96 2.47 -9.87
N GLN A 576 -27.35 2.94 -8.77
CA GLN A 576 -26.05 3.60 -8.79
C GLN A 576 -24.96 2.63 -9.20
N ARG A 577 -24.08 3.07 -10.10
CA ARG A 577 -22.92 2.31 -10.56
C ARG A 577 -21.66 2.71 -9.79
N TYR A 578 -20.82 1.71 -9.54
CA TYR A 578 -19.55 1.85 -8.84
C TYR A 578 -18.47 1.11 -9.60
N ARG A 579 -17.33 1.78 -9.85
CA ARG A 579 -16.16 1.11 -10.41
C ARG A 579 -15.23 0.64 -9.30
N ILE A 580 -14.79 -0.60 -9.45
CA ILE A 580 -13.67 -1.15 -8.70
C ILE A 580 -12.48 -1.06 -9.66
N GLY A 581 -11.41 -0.36 -9.28
CA GLY A 581 -10.25 -0.12 -10.16
C GLY A 581 -9.66 -1.40 -10.75
N LYS A 582 -8.89 -1.28 -11.85
CA LYS A 582 -8.19 -2.42 -12.47
C LYS A 582 -7.24 -3.08 -11.45
N MET A 583 -7.58 -4.25 -10.92
CA MET A 583 -6.61 -5.10 -10.22
C MET A 583 -5.69 -5.79 -11.23
N GLU A 584 -4.40 -5.93 -10.90
CA GLU A 584 -3.45 -6.75 -11.67
C GLU A 584 -3.99 -8.17 -11.92
N ARG A 585 -3.69 -8.71 -13.10
CA ARG A 585 -4.07 -10.05 -13.59
C ARG A 585 -3.69 -11.22 -12.66
N SER A 586 -2.79 -11.02 -11.70
CA SER A 586 -2.34 -12.04 -10.74
C SER A 586 -3.42 -12.40 -9.71
N VAL A 587 -4.28 -11.45 -9.32
CA VAL A 587 -5.38 -11.67 -8.36
C VAL A 587 -6.58 -12.37 -9.01
N TRP A 588 -6.76 -12.18 -10.33
CA TRP A 588 -7.87 -12.77 -11.09
C TRP A 588 -7.88 -14.30 -11.13
N LYS A 589 -6.72 -14.96 -11.01
CA LYS A 589 -6.63 -16.43 -11.08
C LYS A 589 -7.28 -17.15 -9.89
N LEU A 590 -7.45 -16.47 -8.75
CA LEU A 590 -8.11 -17.02 -7.57
C LEU A 590 -9.63 -16.73 -7.55
N GLU A 591 -10.08 -15.62 -8.14
CA GLU A 591 -11.50 -15.24 -8.14
C GLU A 591 -12.37 -16.04 -9.12
N ILE A 592 -11.82 -16.51 -10.25
CA ILE A 592 -12.62 -17.20 -11.28
C ILE A 592 -12.96 -18.65 -10.89
N ASN A 593 -12.21 -19.26 -9.96
CA ASN A 593 -12.37 -20.69 -9.65
C ASN A 593 -13.27 -21.01 -8.44
N GLU A 594 -13.79 -20.02 -7.69
CA GLU A 594 -14.53 -20.28 -6.44
C GLU A 594 -15.88 -19.55 -6.29
N VAL A 595 -16.45 -19.00 -7.37
CA VAL A 595 -17.80 -18.39 -7.28
C VAL A 595 -18.77 -19.19 -8.12
N PHE A 596 -19.15 -20.39 -7.65
CA PHE A 596 -20.49 -20.94 -7.90
C PHE A 596 -20.93 -21.88 -6.76
N ILE A 597 -22.01 -21.45 -6.10
CA ILE A 597 -23.03 -22.22 -5.38
C ILE A 597 -22.55 -22.95 -4.10
N GLU A 598 -22.96 -22.42 -2.95
CA GLU A 598 -23.54 -23.28 -1.90
C GLU A 598 -24.54 -22.48 -1.05
N ASP A 599 -25.69 -23.11 -0.86
CA ASP A 599 -26.96 -22.56 -0.37
C ASP A 599 -26.90 -22.02 1.07
N SER A 600 -27.59 -20.90 1.31
CA SER A 600 -28.05 -20.52 2.65
C SER A 600 -29.54 -20.20 2.62
N ASN A 601 -30.35 -21.25 2.52
CA ASN A 601 -31.73 -21.22 2.97
C ASN A 601 -31.77 -21.25 4.51
N SER A 602 -31.91 -20.08 5.14
CA SER A 602 -32.77 -19.84 6.31
C SER A 602 -32.57 -18.41 6.81
N PHE A 603 -33.65 -17.84 7.36
CA PHE A 603 -33.83 -16.45 7.82
C PHE A 603 -34.27 -15.43 6.76
N PHE A 604 -35.56 -15.46 6.42
CA PHE A 604 -36.53 -14.43 6.82
C PHE A 604 -37.95 -14.99 6.59
N LYS A 605 -38.69 -15.25 7.68
CA LYS A 605 -40.14 -15.47 7.60
C LYS A 605 -40.79 -14.12 7.30
N VAL A 606 -41.32 -13.95 6.09
CA VAL A 606 -42.34 -12.96 5.79
C VAL A 606 -43.56 -13.73 5.31
N SER A 607 -44.60 -13.72 6.12
CA SER A 607 -45.92 -14.30 5.86
C SER A 607 -46.71 -13.38 4.93
N VAL A 608 -47.09 -13.85 3.75
CA VAL A 608 -48.17 -13.29 2.92
C VAL A 608 -48.91 -14.47 2.26
N PRO A 609 -50.25 -14.46 2.14
CA PRO A 609 -51.06 -15.65 1.91
C PRO A 609 -51.04 -16.13 0.46
N ILE A 610 -51.18 -17.45 0.31
CA ILE A 610 -51.31 -18.17 -0.96
C ILE A 610 -52.79 -18.14 -1.39
N THR A 611 -53.03 -17.77 -2.64
CA THR A 611 -54.21 -18.19 -3.42
C THR A 611 -53.71 -18.89 -4.69
N PRO A 612 -54.17 -20.12 -5.01
CA PRO A 612 -53.72 -20.90 -6.16
C PRO A 612 -54.62 -20.73 -7.39
N LEU A 613 -54.25 -21.41 -8.49
CA LEU A 613 -54.93 -21.68 -9.79
C LEU A 613 -54.05 -21.16 -10.96
N LEU A 614 -53.69 -21.89 -12.03
CA LEU A 614 -54.13 -23.16 -12.61
C LEU A 614 -53.04 -23.72 -13.54
N GLU A 615 -53.04 -25.05 -13.70
CA GLU A 615 -52.30 -25.85 -14.68
C GLU A 615 -52.81 -25.66 -16.12
N ASN A 616 -51.94 -25.94 -17.10
CA ASN A 616 -52.19 -26.65 -18.39
C ASN A 616 -50.86 -26.71 -19.15
N GLN A 617 -50.20 -27.88 -19.26
CA GLN A 617 -50.39 -28.99 -20.22
C GLN A 617 -49.95 -28.70 -21.66
N GLU A 618 -49.05 -29.59 -22.13
CA GLU A 618 -48.81 -30.13 -23.50
C GLU A 618 -47.31 -30.17 -23.85
N GLN A 619 -46.74 -31.10 -24.62
CA GLN A 619 -46.89 -32.54 -24.86
C GLN A 619 -45.65 -32.95 -25.71
N ASN A 620 -45.29 -34.23 -25.71
CA ASN A 620 -44.09 -34.83 -26.32
C ASN A 620 -43.99 -34.74 -27.86
N LEU A 621 -42.77 -34.91 -28.42
CA LEU A 621 -42.45 -35.93 -29.45
C LEU A 621 -40.94 -36.12 -29.70
N ASN A 622 -40.53 -37.40 -29.77
CA ASN A 622 -39.20 -37.95 -30.04
C ASN A 622 -38.81 -37.90 -31.53
N VAL A 623 -37.52 -38.09 -31.88
CA VAL A 623 -37.00 -39.23 -32.71
C VAL A 623 -35.53 -39.06 -33.22
N THR A 624 -34.69 -40.03 -32.80
CA THR A 624 -33.50 -40.71 -33.42
C THR A 624 -32.14 -40.04 -33.78
N LYS A 625 -31.06 -40.75 -33.38
CA LYS A 625 -29.65 -40.73 -33.88
C LYS A 625 -29.50 -41.62 -35.14
N PRO A 626 -28.36 -41.62 -35.88
CA PRO A 626 -27.23 -42.52 -35.55
C PRO A 626 -25.79 -42.02 -35.89
N SER A 627 -24.82 -42.85 -35.50
CA SER A 627 -23.35 -42.77 -35.45
C SER A 627 -22.58 -43.43 -36.62
N LEU A 628 -21.28 -43.14 -36.80
CA LEU A 628 -20.17 -44.01 -37.33
C LEU A 628 -18.81 -43.26 -37.19
N LYS A 629 -17.75 -43.66 -36.43
CA LYS A 629 -16.64 -44.66 -36.63
C LYS A 629 -15.99 -44.61 -38.04
N LYS A 630 -14.66 -44.66 -38.31
CA LYS A 630 -13.48 -45.27 -37.65
C LYS A 630 -12.16 -45.01 -38.46
N LYS A 631 -10.98 -45.11 -37.81
CA LYS A 631 -9.59 -45.55 -38.23
C LYS A 631 -8.53 -44.47 -38.54
N LEU A 632 -7.33 -44.40 -37.91
CA LEU A 632 -6.17 -45.30 -37.61
C LEU A 632 -5.09 -45.38 -38.73
N ILE A 633 -3.84 -44.96 -38.40
CA ILE A 633 -2.49 -45.58 -38.65
C ILE A 633 -1.37 -44.53 -38.93
N ASP A 634 -0.49 -44.34 -37.94
CA ASP A 634 0.97 -44.59 -37.85
C ASP A 634 2.01 -44.23 -38.97
N ARG A 635 3.14 -43.65 -38.49
CA ARG A 635 4.59 -43.87 -38.78
C ARG A 635 5.44 -42.93 -39.69
N ASN A 636 6.43 -42.33 -39.01
CA ASN A 636 7.90 -42.35 -39.19
C ASN A 636 8.66 -41.63 -40.33
N ASP A 637 9.66 -40.87 -39.85
CA ASP A 637 11.09 -40.81 -40.23
C ASP A 637 11.59 -40.16 -41.53
N ASP A 638 12.17 -38.96 -41.36
CA ASP A 638 13.62 -38.66 -41.43
C ASP A 638 14.41 -38.62 -42.77
N PHE A 639 15.36 -37.65 -42.79
CA PHE A 639 16.54 -37.43 -43.65
C PHE A 639 16.45 -36.79 -45.05
N ASP A 640 16.87 -35.52 -45.07
CA ASP A 640 18.06 -34.97 -45.76
C ASP A 640 18.19 -34.88 -47.30
N CYS A 641 18.61 -33.66 -47.68
CA CYS A 641 19.82 -33.36 -48.44
C CYS A 641 19.74 -32.87 -49.91
N ILE A 642 20.52 -31.80 -50.12
CA ILE A 642 21.33 -31.45 -51.31
C ILE A 642 20.78 -30.38 -52.29
N VAL A 643 21.26 -29.15 -52.03
CA VAL A 643 21.61 -28.07 -52.97
C VAL A 643 22.55 -28.59 -54.08
N PRO A 644 22.76 -27.95 -55.25
CA PRO A 644 23.87 -26.97 -55.29
C PRO A 644 23.83 -25.89 -56.42
N SER A 645 24.20 -24.65 -56.06
CA SER A 645 25.34 -23.92 -56.67
C SER A 645 25.17 -23.31 -58.09
N LYS A 646 25.94 -22.33 -58.61
CA LYS A 646 27.24 -21.64 -58.35
C LYS A 646 27.29 -20.52 -59.44
N LYS A 647 27.98 -19.37 -59.37
CA LYS A 647 29.44 -19.09 -59.38
C LYS A 647 29.59 -17.61 -59.88
N LYS A 648 30.45 -16.72 -59.37
CA LYS A 648 31.92 -16.56 -59.57
C LYS A 648 32.43 -15.37 -58.68
N LYS A 649 33.48 -15.47 -57.84
CA LYS A 649 34.97 -15.37 -58.04
C LYS A 649 35.51 -13.90 -58.07
N TYR A 650 36.64 -13.44 -57.48
CA TYR A 650 37.71 -13.91 -56.55
C TYR A 650 38.65 -12.74 -56.13
N GLY A 651 39.31 -12.85 -54.95
CA GLY A 651 40.68 -12.36 -54.60
C GLY A 651 40.81 -10.94 -54.00
N ASN A 652 41.63 -10.60 -52.99
CA ASN A 652 42.80 -11.25 -52.36
C ASN A 652 43.21 -10.52 -51.04
N ARG A 653 43.82 -11.26 -50.07
CA ARG A 653 44.78 -10.88 -48.98
C ARG A 653 44.35 -9.85 -47.89
N SER A 654 44.69 -9.92 -46.60
CA SER A 654 45.59 -10.75 -45.76
C SER A 654 45.43 -10.37 -44.26
N ALA A 655 45.58 -11.37 -43.36
CA ALA A 655 46.22 -11.36 -42.01
C ALA A 655 45.70 -10.41 -40.89
N SER A 656 45.04 -10.92 -39.83
CA SER A 656 45.56 -11.32 -38.48
C SER A 656 45.91 -10.13 -37.56
N SER A 657 45.57 -10.06 -36.27
CA SER A 657 45.65 -11.02 -35.15
C SER A 657 44.86 -10.45 -33.93
N GLU A 658 43.96 -11.22 -33.29
CA GLU A 658 44.12 -12.04 -32.04
C GLU A 658 43.64 -11.31 -30.76
N MET A 659 42.52 -11.73 -30.13
CA MET A 659 42.31 -12.82 -29.16
C MET A 659 42.98 -12.55 -27.79
N PHE A 660 42.35 -12.70 -26.63
CA PHE A 660 41.76 -13.94 -26.09
C PHE A 660 40.77 -13.71 -24.94
N GLN A 661 39.78 -14.60 -24.86
CA GLN A 661 38.93 -14.92 -23.70
C GLN A 661 39.75 -15.48 -22.52
N LYS A 662 39.22 -15.39 -21.28
CA LYS A 662 38.99 -16.59 -20.45
C LYS A 662 38.16 -16.34 -19.18
N GLN A 663 37.30 -17.31 -18.91
CA GLN A 663 36.49 -17.56 -17.72
C GLN A 663 37.37 -17.79 -16.48
N PHE A 664 36.86 -17.52 -15.27
CA PHE A 664 37.28 -18.20 -14.04
C PHE A 664 36.18 -18.21 -12.96
N THR A 665 35.99 -19.36 -12.34
CA THR A 665 35.62 -19.58 -10.92
C THR A 665 36.55 -20.70 -10.39
N PRO A 666 36.53 -21.10 -9.11
CA PRO A 666 36.85 -20.36 -7.87
C PRO A 666 37.86 -21.15 -6.96
N MET A 667 38.50 -20.53 -5.95
CA MET A 667 39.08 -21.20 -4.75
C MET A 667 39.48 -20.11 -3.71
N GLU A 668 38.97 -20.16 -2.46
CA GLU A 668 39.66 -20.59 -1.21
C GLU A 668 40.95 -19.80 -0.88
N THR A 669 41.30 -19.32 0.32
CA THR A 669 40.80 -19.32 1.71
C THR A 669 41.60 -18.25 2.52
N ARG A 670 41.16 -17.98 3.77
CA ARG A 670 41.94 -17.50 4.94
C ARG A 670 42.23 -15.99 5.17
N SER A 671 41.42 -15.44 6.09
CA SER A 671 41.77 -14.72 7.33
C SER A 671 42.94 -13.71 7.36
N LYS A 672 42.63 -12.47 7.80
CA LYS A 672 43.20 -11.83 9.01
C LYS A 672 42.55 -10.47 9.32
N LYS A 673 42.26 -10.26 10.61
CA LYS A 673 41.80 -9.01 11.25
C LYS A 673 42.82 -7.90 11.04
N ILE A 674 42.38 -6.67 10.68
CA ILE A 674 43.15 -5.43 10.87
C ILE A 674 42.22 -4.32 11.40
N ASP A 675 42.85 -3.51 12.25
CA ASP A 675 42.41 -2.74 13.41
C ASP A 675 41.71 -1.39 13.10
N TYR A 676 40.74 -1.01 13.92
CA TYR A 676 39.87 0.16 13.77
C TYR A 676 40.49 1.47 14.33
N LYS A 677 41.77 1.46 14.72
CA LYS A 677 42.41 2.60 15.41
C LYS A 677 43.11 3.64 14.50
N THR A 678 43.29 3.40 13.21
CA THR A 678 44.11 4.31 12.36
C THR A 678 43.32 5.38 11.57
N ARG A 679 41.98 5.39 11.62
CA ARG A 679 41.16 6.42 10.91
C ARG A 679 40.88 7.70 11.71
N LYS A 680 41.18 7.73 13.01
CA LYS A 680 40.91 8.90 13.87
C LYS A 680 42.09 9.89 13.96
N GLN A 681 43.31 9.45 13.64
CA GLN A 681 44.50 10.29 13.69
C GLN A 681 44.72 11.11 12.39
N VAL A 682 44.32 10.59 11.23
CA VAL A 682 44.47 11.26 9.93
C VAL A 682 43.51 12.45 9.77
N LYS A 683 42.33 12.43 10.43
CA LYS A 683 41.37 13.55 10.38
C LYS A 683 41.71 14.73 11.30
N LYS A 684 42.58 14.56 12.31
CA LYS A 684 42.98 15.66 13.21
C LYS A 684 44.11 16.53 12.64
N ASN A 685 44.95 16.00 11.75
CA ASN A 685 46.07 16.77 11.16
C ASN A 685 45.68 17.63 9.95
N VAL A 686 44.59 17.29 9.24
CA VAL A 686 44.08 18.10 8.12
C VAL A 686 43.32 19.34 8.62
N VAL A 687 42.63 19.23 9.77
CA VAL A 687 41.87 20.35 10.37
C VAL A 687 42.80 21.39 11.03
N LYS A 688 44.00 20.99 11.48
CA LYS A 688 45.00 21.92 12.05
C LYS A 688 45.78 22.73 11.01
N LYS A 689 45.90 22.25 9.75
CA LYS A 689 46.56 22.99 8.66
C LYS A 689 45.66 24.00 7.95
N ILE A 690 44.33 23.85 8.00
CA ILE A 690 43.40 24.77 7.32
C ILE A 690 43.06 26.01 8.17
N LYS A 691 43.25 25.97 9.49
CA LYS A 691 43.03 27.12 10.38
C LYS A 691 44.17 28.15 10.44
N LYS A 692 45.29 27.91 9.76
CA LYS A 692 46.45 28.83 9.73
C LYS A 692 46.57 29.62 8.41
N PHE A 693 45.55 29.54 7.56
CA PHE A 693 45.48 30.24 6.27
C PHE A 693 44.32 31.27 6.22
N PHE A 694 43.62 31.49 7.34
CA PHE A 694 42.48 32.42 7.47
C PHE A 694 42.50 33.21 8.79
N ILE A 695 43.70 33.43 9.32
CA ILE A 695 44.07 34.55 10.21
C ILE A 695 45.24 35.22 9.49
#